data_AF-A0A820AT42-F1
#
_entry.id   AF-A0A820AT42-F1
#
_cell.length_a   1.000
_cell.length_b   1.000
_cell.length_c   1.000
_cell.angle_alpha   90.00
_cell.angle_beta   90.00
_cell.angle_gamma   90.00
#
_symmetry.space_group_name_H-M   'P 1'
#
loop_
_entity.id
_entity.type
_entity.pdbx_description
1 polymer ?
#
loop_
_entity_poly.entity_id
_entity_poly.type
_entity_poly.pdbx_seq_one_letter_code
_entity_poly.pdbx_strand_id
1 'polypeptide(L)'
;MMQIDVSIISHLLSPICVFLILSSHQFIISLIGQLPHIRFVYTYNINQTDGDKKFQEYATVQNIFNDKQLLIGKLIKDIKLFSKQISTPMTFFNDSDEAIKEKSLKYLSKESQYFMYMNLFIETLLHSPQSENDKNDFINVCQEDCHDNDSYLKRIDKFEREYDTSTAINWYTQDTFLYRLLNKALRCQDFDRIYKSRYIIKEIYKQLKNLYENQSSELKNIQTVYRGQLMTNNEFKTLQQTEGGLVSINFFYSTTSEKSTALCFILGANEEETVSVLFEININRTTSTTTPFAKIENLSCMNDENEILFSMDCILRVDLVEKYVENNEIYLVKLTLINQYEELNGLKKLKDHMKMKIANHNHDLSALGYIMYSMGYYQKAIHYSELRSKDLTPNDPLNSDLYNNIAVTNHCQGNYDKALHYFEKALNLRIKSCGEDDPRIPKLYNNIALLYCDTSNYSDALNYYEKALNIRLTSVPSNDSNIATTFNNIGLLHHRNGKYSDALSYHEMALNIRLKSLPENHPVIAQIYNKTAGVYESQDTYTEALIFYEKALKILLQSSPGSLNYYQKALDIRLKSLPENHPDIATTLQNIAGVHASRGNYTEALNYYRKAHNFLLNSLPESHTYIANLYNNVGKVQHETGNYSEALNYYQKALDIRLKSLPENHPYIAMTYNNIAGVYKSQGTLTDALVYYEKALNIQLKSLPANHTHIATLYSNLGTVHHDKGNYSEALYHFENALHVKLKHLSETHPDTATIYSNIGPIHNKIGNYPEALNYHEKALNIRLKSLSENHPDTATTFNNIAAVYLSQDNYIQALNYFEKALNILSKSLPENHPDTATIYNNVGLIHDKQGNYFEALNYFGKALNIRLKTLPENHQSIHMTIYSIARVYRSQENYTEALNYYEKALKILLKSSPENHAPIARLYSNIGAIHHENNIATIYNSIGSVYNKNGNYVEALNYYESSLSILLKSLREDHPDIGDIYYNIAAVYEGQNDYPQALNYFEKSLNILLKSFPGSHAHVVMLYSNIGLVHEKKCDYCEALNYFEKALSILLISLPDNYGEIATTILNIARVYKSRENYTEALTYYEKALSIQLKSLSENDPDIIKTYWNIGNLYCYLGNRGKALEEWQKALDIALKSFSSDHRWVIALQQTLA
;
A
#
# COMPACT_ATOMS: atom_id res chain seq x y z
N MET A 1 -62.12 -33.91 -27.70
CA MET A 1 -62.18 -34.69 -26.45
C MET A 1 -60.76 -35.16 -26.14
N MET A 2 -60.02 -34.41 -25.33
CA MET A 2 -58.78 -34.89 -24.70
C MET A 2 -59.21 -35.37 -23.31
N GLN A 3 -59.12 -36.67 -23.05
CA GLN A 3 -59.22 -37.20 -21.68
C GLN A 3 -57.95 -36.77 -20.95
N ILE A 4 -58.08 -35.76 -20.08
CA ILE A 4 -57.04 -35.43 -19.11
C ILE A 4 -57.20 -36.43 -17.97
N ASP A 5 -56.18 -37.24 -17.75
CA ASP A 5 -56.15 -38.23 -16.67
C ASP A 5 -55.99 -37.50 -15.31
N VAL A 6 -57.09 -37.42 -14.56
CA VAL A 6 -57.18 -36.65 -13.30
C VAL A 6 -56.30 -37.24 -12.19
N SER A 7 -55.85 -38.49 -12.35
CA SER A 7 -54.95 -39.18 -11.41
C SER A 7 -53.56 -38.55 -11.29
N ILE A 8 -53.11 -37.78 -12.28
CA ILE A 8 -51.78 -37.13 -12.26
C ILE A 8 -51.80 -35.80 -11.45
N ILE A 9 -52.97 -35.19 -11.24
CA ILE A 9 -53.09 -33.87 -10.61
C ILE A 9 -53.29 -33.98 -9.08
N SER A 10 -53.79 -35.10 -8.56
CA SER A 10 -53.98 -35.32 -7.11
C SER A 10 -52.69 -35.51 -6.30
N HIS A 11 -51.52 -35.51 -6.94
CA HIS A 11 -50.21 -35.59 -6.29
C HIS A 11 -49.42 -34.27 -6.27
N LEU A 12 -50.01 -33.16 -6.72
CA LEU A 12 -49.37 -31.84 -6.70
C LEU A 12 -49.74 -31.09 -5.41
N LEU A 13 -48.76 -30.91 -4.51
CA LEU A 13 -48.91 -30.28 -3.20
C LEU A 13 -48.69 -28.74 -3.19
N SER A 14 -48.42 -28.11 -4.34
CA SER A 14 -48.21 -26.67 -4.46
C SER A 14 -49.46 -25.93 -4.98
N PRO A 15 -49.69 -24.66 -4.57
CA PRO A 15 -50.76 -23.85 -5.12
C PRO A 15 -50.46 -23.51 -6.59
N ILE A 16 -51.24 -24.07 -7.52
CA ILE A 16 -51.01 -23.87 -8.96
C ILE A 16 -51.74 -22.60 -9.40
N CYS A 17 -51.01 -21.73 -10.10
CA CYS A 17 -51.56 -20.55 -10.77
C CYS A 17 -51.87 -20.93 -12.23
N VAL A 18 -53.14 -20.95 -12.62
CA VAL A 18 -53.55 -21.47 -13.94
C VAL A 18 -53.88 -20.33 -14.90
N PHE A 19 -53.22 -20.36 -16.07
CA PHE A 19 -53.46 -19.46 -17.19
C PHE A 19 -54.33 -20.13 -18.26
N LEU A 20 -55.44 -19.48 -18.60
CA LEU A 20 -56.31 -19.95 -19.68
C LEU A 20 -56.41 -18.87 -20.78
N ILE A 21 -55.98 -19.24 -21.98
CA ILE A 21 -56.21 -18.48 -23.22
C ILE A 21 -57.32 -19.22 -23.96
N LEU A 22 -58.51 -18.65 -24.01
CA LEU A 22 -59.69 -19.34 -24.54
C LEU A 22 -60.28 -18.60 -25.73
N SER A 23 -60.63 -19.35 -26.79
CA SER A 23 -61.43 -18.87 -27.92
C SER A 23 -62.90 -19.34 -27.83
N SER A 24 -63.18 -20.47 -27.16
CA SER A 24 -64.47 -20.85 -26.56
C SER A 24 -64.34 -22.20 -25.82
N HIS A 25 -64.94 -22.33 -24.62
CA HIS A 25 -65.58 -23.53 -24.03
C HIS A 25 -65.71 -23.40 -22.50
N GLN A 26 -66.96 -23.39 -22.03
CA GLN A 26 -67.43 -23.16 -20.65
C GLN A 26 -67.08 -24.29 -19.66
N PHE A 27 -66.71 -25.47 -20.17
CA PHE A 27 -66.55 -26.70 -19.38
C PHE A 27 -65.18 -26.83 -18.68
N ILE A 28 -64.14 -26.16 -19.21
CA ILE A 28 -62.77 -26.25 -18.68
C ILE A 28 -62.63 -25.42 -17.40
N ILE A 29 -63.26 -24.25 -17.32
CA ILE A 29 -63.21 -23.36 -16.14
C ILE A 29 -63.98 -23.97 -14.96
N SER A 30 -65.13 -24.61 -15.19
CA SER A 30 -65.88 -25.26 -14.11
C SER A 30 -65.16 -26.47 -13.52
N LEU A 31 -64.40 -27.21 -14.35
CA LEU A 31 -63.60 -28.35 -13.90
C LEU A 31 -62.37 -27.90 -13.10
N ILE A 32 -61.73 -26.79 -13.51
CA ILE A 32 -60.56 -26.20 -12.86
C ILE A 32 -60.92 -25.52 -11.53
N GLY A 33 -62.06 -24.83 -11.46
CA GLY A 33 -62.54 -24.16 -10.24
C GLY A 33 -62.93 -25.10 -9.10
N GLN A 34 -63.11 -26.40 -9.37
CA GLN A 34 -63.42 -27.44 -8.39
C GLN A 34 -62.18 -28.15 -7.81
N LEU A 35 -60.97 -27.80 -8.27
CA LEU A 35 -59.72 -28.41 -7.79
C LEU A 35 -59.15 -27.62 -6.60
N PRO A 36 -58.95 -28.24 -5.43
CA PRO A 36 -58.61 -27.54 -4.18
C PRO A 36 -57.20 -26.92 -4.15
N HIS A 37 -56.31 -27.31 -5.07
CA HIS A 37 -54.92 -26.84 -5.12
C HIS A 37 -54.69 -25.67 -6.09
N ILE A 38 -55.73 -25.14 -6.75
CA ILE A 38 -55.63 -24.00 -7.68
C ILE A 38 -56.04 -22.72 -6.95
N ARG A 39 -55.06 -21.87 -6.64
CA ARG A 39 -55.25 -20.71 -5.73
C ARG A 39 -55.60 -19.41 -6.48
N PHE A 40 -55.15 -19.28 -7.73
CA PHE A 40 -55.43 -18.13 -8.59
C PHE A 40 -55.61 -18.57 -10.05
N VAL A 41 -56.71 -18.15 -10.68
CA VAL A 41 -56.97 -18.36 -12.11
C VAL A 41 -57.02 -17.00 -12.81
N TYR A 42 -56.14 -16.81 -13.80
CA TYR A 42 -56.09 -15.62 -14.65
C TYR A 42 -56.53 -15.99 -16.07
N THR A 43 -57.49 -15.25 -16.61
CA THR A 43 -58.06 -15.54 -17.94
C THR A 43 -57.80 -14.38 -18.91
N TYR A 44 -57.37 -14.71 -20.13
CA TYR A 44 -57.22 -13.78 -21.24
C TYR A 44 -58.19 -14.17 -22.36
N ASN A 45 -59.23 -13.37 -22.58
CA ASN A 45 -60.28 -13.67 -23.54
C ASN A 45 -59.99 -12.97 -24.89
N ILE A 46 -59.92 -13.74 -25.97
CA ILE A 46 -59.59 -13.23 -27.32
C ILE A 46 -60.84 -12.76 -28.08
N ASN A 47 -62.04 -13.22 -27.73
CA ASN A 47 -63.29 -12.87 -28.41
C ASN A 47 -64.35 -12.32 -27.44
N GLN A 48 -64.76 -11.07 -27.66
CA GLN A 48 -65.81 -10.41 -26.90
C GLN A 48 -67.19 -10.99 -27.22
N THR A 49 -67.67 -11.96 -26.45
CA THR A 49 -69.11 -12.28 -26.40
C THR A 49 -69.55 -12.61 -24.97
N ASP A 50 -70.61 -11.91 -24.53
CA ASP A 50 -71.49 -11.91 -23.33
C ASP A 50 -71.47 -13.02 -22.24
N GLY A 51 -70.52 -13.96 -22.26
CA GLY A 51 -70.36 -14.95 -21.20
C GLY A 51 -69.71 -14.43 -19.91
N ASP A 52 -69.07 -13.26 -19.94
CA ASP A 52 -68.12 -12.80 -18.92
C ASP A 52 -68.72 -12.63 -17.50
N LYS A 53 -70.03 -12.44 -17.36
CA LYS A 53 -70.67 -12.23 -16.04
C LYS A 53 -70.88 -13.50 -15.21
N LYS A 54 -70.95 -14.70 -15.82
CA LYS A 54 -71.16 -15.95 -15.07
C LYS A 54 -69.88 -16.55 -14.49
N PHE A 55 -68.71 -16.02 -14.85
CA PHE A 55 -67.41 -16.60 -14.46
C PHE A 55 -66.79 -15.96 -13.21
N GLN A 56 -67.22 -14.76 -12.80
CA GLN A 56 -66.79 -14.10 -11.56
C GLN A 56 -67.38 -14.72 -10.29
N GLU A 57 -68.34 -15.64 -10.41
CA GLU A 57 -68.99 -16.30 -9.26
C GLU A 57 -68.10 -17.35 -8.57
N TYR A 58 -66.96 -17.74 -9.17
CA TYR A 58 -66.00 -18.67 -8.56
C TYR A 58 -64.88 -17.92 -7.84
N ALA A 59 -64.76 -18.12 -6.52
CA ALA A 59 -63.80 -17.42 -5.65
C ALA A 59 -62.31 -17.57 -6.04
N THR A 60 -61.98 -18.52 -6.91
CA THR A 60 -60.62 -18.81 -7.40
C THR A 60 -60.22 -17.98 -8.64
N VAL A 61 -61.17 -17.32 -9.31
CA VAL A 61 -60.92 -16.46 -10.47
C VAL A 61 -60.69 -15.02 -9.98
N GLN A 62 -59.44 -14.53 -10.07
CA GLN A 62 -59.09 -13.20 -9.54
C GLN A 62 -59.55 -12.05 -10.45
N ASN A 63 -59.45 -12.21 -11.77
CA ASN A 63 -59.93 -11.23 -12.77
C ASN A 63 -59.86 -11.78 -14.21
N ILE A 64 -60.69 -11.21 -15.10
CA ILE A 64 -60.68 -11.48 -16.55
C ILE A 64 -60.04 -10.26 -17.23
N PHE A 65 -58.96 -10.48 -17.98
CA PHE A 65 -58.20 -9.39 -18.60
C PHE A 65 -58.36 -9.40 -20.12
N ASN A 66 -58.71 -8.25 -20.68
CA ASN A 66 -58.87 -8.03 -22.12
C ASN A 66 -57.66 -7.31 -22.74
N ASP A 67 -56.71 -6.89 -21.90
CA ASP A 67 -55.49 -6.17 -22.27
C ASP A 67 -54.27 -6.84 -21.63
N LYS A 68 -53.30 -7.19 -22.48
CA LYS A 68 -52.09 -7.91 -22.11
C LYS A 68 -51.16 -7.09 -21.20
N GLN A 69 -51.10 -5.76 -21.33
CA GLN A 69 -50.26 -4.91 -20.47
C GLN A 69 -50.83 -4.77 -19.06
N LEU A 70 -52.15 -4.66 -18.93
CA LEU A 70 -52.82 -4.62 -17.61
C LEU A 70 -52.68 -5.95 -16.86
N LEU A 71 -52.77 -7.07 -17.57
CA LEU A 71 -52.50 -8.40 -17.03
C LEU A 71 -51.04 -8.49 -16.53
N ILE A 72 -50.07 -8.11 -17.35
CA ILE A 72 -48.63 -8.14 -16.97
C ILE A 72 -48.36 -7.20 -15.78
N GLY A 73 -48.94 -6.01 -15.76
CA GLY A 73 -48.78 -5.06 -14.65
C GLY A 73 -49.36 -5.59 -13.33
N LYS A 74 -50.51 -6.26 -13.37
CA LYS A 74 -51.11 -6.91 -12.20
C LYS A 74 -50.29 -8.11 -11.75
N LEU A 75 -49.77 -8.92 -12.68
CA LEU A 75 -48.85 -10.01 -12.36
C LEU A 75 -47.59 -9.56 -11.67
N ILE A 76 -46.93 -8.50 -12.16
CA ILE A 76 -45.72 -7.96 -11.53
C ILE A 76 -46.04 -7.46 -10.10
N LYS A 77 -47.22 -6.86 -9.90
CA LYS A 77 -47.68 -6.40 -8.58
C LYS A 77 -47.92 -7.57 -7.63
N ASP A 78 -48.53 -8.66 -8.10
CA ASP A 78 -48.88 -9.81 -7.29
C ASP A 78 -47.68 -10.73 -7.03
N ILE A 79 -46.74 -10.86 -7.97
CA ILE A 79 -45.42 -11.50 -7.76
C ILE A 79 -44.60 -10.72 -6.73
N LYS A 80 -44.57 -9.37 -6.81
CA LYS A 80 -43.95 -8.53 -5.77
C LYS A 80 -44.65 -8.61 -4.42
N LEU A 81 -45.95 -8.92 -4.39
CA LEU A 81 -46.70 -9.14 -3.16
C LEU A 81 -46.39 -10.52 -2.56
N PHE A 82 -46.24 -11.53 -3.41
CA PHE A 82 -45.89 -12.91 -3.05
C PHE A 82 -44.46 -13.02 -2.51
N SER A 83 -43.48 -12.38 -3.16
CA SER A 83 -42.10 -12.30 -2.64
C SER A 83 -42.01 -11.52 -1.32
N LYS A 84 -42.82 -10.48 -1.14
CA LYS A 84 -42.98 -9.77 0.14
C LYS A 84 -43.67 -10.63 1.21
N GLN A 85 -44.48 -11.62 0.86
CA GLN A 85 -45.15 -12.53 1.79
C GLN A 85 -44.24 -13.66 2.31
N ILE A 86 -43.08 -13.87 1.70
CA ILE A 86 -42.10 -14.90 2.11
C ILE A 86 -41.00 -14.35 3.04
N SER A 87 -40.63 -13.07 2.92
CA SER A 87 -39.62 -12.42 3.77
C SER A 87 -40.01 -12.36 5.25
N THR A 88 -39.09 -12.63 6.18
CA THR A 88 -39.34 -12.57 7.64
C THR A 88 -38.47 -11.54 8.35
N PRO A 89 -39.00 -10.78 9.32
CA PRO A 89 -38.25 -9.76 10.05
C PRO A 89 -37.30 -10.37 11.09
N MET A 90 -36.24 -11.02 10.62
CA MET A 90 -35.13 -11.49 11.44
C MET A 90 -33.99 -10.47 11.38
N THR A 91 -33.41 -10.17 12.54
CA THR A 91 -32.20 -9.35 12.63
C THR A 91 -31.03 -10.21 13.07
N PHE A 92 -29.92 -10.11 12.36
CA PHE A 92 -28.73 -10.94 12.51
C PHE A 92 -27.64 -10.18 13.27
N PHE A 93 -26.86 -10.89 14.08
CA PHE A 93 -25.75 -10.35 14.86
C PHE A 93 -24.60 -11.34 14.88
N ASN A 94 -23.37 -10.89 14.65
CA ASN A 94 -22.19 -11.76 14.62
C ASN A 94 -21.38 -11.65 15.92
N ASP A 95 -21.20 -12.78 16.62
CA ASP A 95 -20.49 -12.88 17.90
C ASP A 95 -18.98 -12.55 17.82
N SER A 96 -18.43 -12.37 16.61
CA SER A 96 -17.01 -12.05 16.38
C SER A 96 -16.63 -10.58 16.57
N ASP A 97 -17.59 -9.68 16.88
CA ASP A 97 -17.33 -8.26 17.11
C ASP A 97 -16.42 -8.03 18.34
N GLU A 98 -15.17 -7.60 18.11
CA GLU A 98 -14.17 -7.25 19.16
C GLU A 98 -14.73 -6.23 20.17
N ALA A 99 -15.72 -5.43 19.77
CA ALA A 99 -16.45 -4.46 20.58
C ALA A 99 -17.13 -5.06 21.83
N ILE A 100 -17.54 -6.33 21.77
CA ILE A 100 -18.15 -7.06 22.91
C ILE A 100 -17.09 -7.30 24.00
N LYS A 101 -15.82 -7.47 23.61
CA LYS A 101 -14.68 -7.64 24.53
C LYS A 101 -14.23 -6.31 25.12
N GLU A 102 -14.29 -5.21 24.35
CA GLU A 102 -13.87 -3.87 24.77
C GLU A 102 -14.99 -2.98 25.35
N LYS A 103 -16.24 -3.43 25.37
CA LYS A 103 -17.41 -2.71 25.91
C LYS A 103 -17.69 -1.34 25.26
N SER A 104 -17.43 -1.16 23.96
CA SER A 104 -17.60 0.14 23.28
C SER A 104 -18.53 0.07 22.06
N LEU A 105 -19.59 0.88 22.10
CA LEU A 105 -20.56 1.10 21.01
C LEU A 105 -19.93 1.54 19.69
N LYS A 106 -18.81 2.26 19.75
CA LYS A 106 -18.19 2.93 18.59
C LYS A 106 -17.63 1.94 17.56
N TYR A 107 -17.40 0.69 17.97
CA TYR A 107 -16.74 -0.33 17.16
C TYR A 107 -17.69 -1.44 16.71
N LEU A 108 -18.98 -1.38 17.06
CA LEU A 108 -19.99 -2.30 16.53
C LEU A 108 -20.32 -1.92 15.10
N SER A 109 -20.51 -2.94 14.24
CA SER A 109 -21.05 -2.74 12.90
C SER A 109 -22.44 -2.07 12.93
N LYS A 110 -22.86 -1.45 11.82
CA LYS A 110 -24.17 -0.80 11.75
C LYS A 110 -25.31 -1.81 11.91
N GLU A 111 -25.09 -3.03 11.41
CA GLU A 111 -25.96 -4.19 11.52
C GLU A 111 -26.06 -4.65 12.99
N SER A 112 -24.92 -4.73 13.69
CA SER A 112 -24.87 -5.05 15.12
C SER A 112 -25.53 -3.98 15.98
N GLN A 113 -25.35 -2.69 15.64
CA GLN A 113 -26.06 -1.59 16.31
C GLN A 113 -27.56 -1.65 16.05
N TYR A 114 -27.96 -1.91 14.82
CA TYR A 114 -29.35 -2.06 14.42
C TYR A 114 -30.03 -3.21 15.15
N PHE A 115 -29.38 -4.38 15.26
CA PHE A 115 -29.85 -5.51 16.08
C PHE A 115 -30.16 -5.07 17.51
N MET A 116 -29.25 -4.33 18.14
CA MET A 116 -29.41 -3.88 19.53
C MET A 116 -30.53 -2.85 19.67
N TYR A 117 -30.63 -1.88 18.75
CA TYR A 117 -31.70 -0.88 18.76
C TYR A 117 -33.08 -1.48 18.47
N MET A 118 -33.17 -2.49 17.60
CA MET A 118 -34.40 -3.23 17.36
C MET A 118 -34.84 -4.03 18.59
N ASN A 119 -33.90 -4.69 19.28
CA ASN A 119 -34.21 -5.39 20.53
C ASN A 119 -34.73 -4.41 21.60
N LEU A 120 -34.11 -3.22 21.71
CA LEU A 120 -34.55 -2.15 22.62
C LEU A 120 -35.88 -1.51 22.19
N PHE A 121 -36.17 -1.44 20.88
CA PHE A 121 -37.45 -0.99 20.35
C PHE A 121 -38.58 -1.93 20.80
N ILE A 122 -38.42 -3.24 20.63
CA ILE A 122 -39.40 -4.24 21.06
C ILE A 122 -39.59 -4.19 22.58
N GLU A 123 -38.49 -4.13 23.33
CA GLU A 123 -38.55 -4.03 24.79
C GLU A 123 -39.30 -2.76 25.24
N THR A 124 -39.01 -1.61 24.63
CA THR A 124 -39.70 -0.34 24.92
C THR A 124 -41.19 -0.42 24.53
N LEU A 125 -41.51 -1.07 23.41
CA LEU A 125 -42.89 -1.29 22.98
C LEU A 125 -43.67 -2.09 24.02
N LEU A 126 -43.11 -3.20 24.51
CA LEU A 126 -43.75 -4.08 25.51
C LEU A 126 -43.91 -3.41 26.89
N HIS A 127 -42.94 -2.58 27.31
CA HIS A 127 -42.94 -1.92 28.63
C HIS A 127 -43.60 -0.54 28.66
N SER A 128 -44.00 0.03 27.53
CA SER A 128 -44.69 1.32 27.49
C SER A 128 -46.02 1.28 28.28
N PRO A 129 -46.53 2.41 28.81
CA PRO A 129 -47.85 2.46 29.44
C PRO A 129 -48.98 2.19 28.42
N GLN A 130 -50.11 1.64 28.86
CA GLN A 130 -51.33 1.44 28.03
C GLN A 130 -52.35 2.55 28.30
N SER A 131 -52.98 3.08 27.25
CA SER A 131 -54.13 4.00 27.35
C SER A 131 -55.40 3.39 26.76
N GLU A 132 -56.58 3.87 27.16
CA GLU A 132 -57.87 3.42 26.60
C GLU A 132 -57.99 3.71 25.09
N ASN A 133 -57.30 4.74 24.59
CA ASN A 133 -57.29 5.09 23.17
C ASN A 133 -56.49 4.10 22.31
N ASP A 134 -55.62 3.27 22.91
CA ASP A 134 -54.74 2.37 22.17
C ASP A 134 -55.52 1.27 21.43
N LYS A 135 -56.69 0.87 21.94
CA LYS A 135 -57.59 -0.08 21.24
C LYS A 135 -58.18 0.52 19.98
N ASN A 136 -58.58 1.79 20.04
CA ASN A 136 -59.15 2.52 18.91
C ASN A 136 -58.08 2.82 17.84
N ASP A 137 -56.85 3.16 18.26
CA ASP A 137 -55.71 3.30 17.35
C ASP A 137 -55.48 2.02 16.52
N PHE A 138 -55.58 0.86 17.16
CA PHE A 138 -55.43 -0.43 16.48
C PHE A 138 -56.55 -0.70 15.46
N ILE A 139 -57.81 -0.44 15.84
CA ILE A 139 -58.97 -0.61 14.94
C ILE A 139 -58.83 0.29 13.71
N ASN A 140 -58.41 1.55 13.89
CA ASN A 140 -58.18 2.49 12.80
C ASN A 140 -57.13 1.97 11.81
N VAL A 141 -56.01 1.41 12.31
CA VAL A 141 -54.98 0.79 11.45
C VAL A 141 -55.56 -0.38 10.65
N CYS A 142 -56.38 -1.21 11.27
CA CYS A 142 -57.04 -2.33 10.60
C CYS A 142 -57.99 -1.87 9.49
N GLN A 143 -58.76 -0.80 9.74
CA GLN A 143 -59.67 -0.22 8.75
C GLN A 143 -58.92 0.42 7.57
N GLU A 144 -57.83 1.16 7.83
CA GLU A 144 -56.96 1.73 6.80
C GLU A 144 -56.39 0.64 5.86
N ASP A 145 -55.94 -0.49 6.43
CA ASP A 145 -55.34 -1.57 5.66
C ASP A 145 -56.33 -2.44 4.88
N CYS A 146 -57.61 -2.41 5.25
CA CYS A 146 -58.64 -3.29 4.70
C CYS A 146 -59.75 -2.55 3.95
N HIS A 147 -59.56 -1.26 3.63
CA HIS A 147 -60.59 -0.39 3.03
C HIS A 147 -61.19 -0.92 1.71
N ASP A 148 -60.43 -1.71 0.95
CA ASP A 148 -60.84 -2.26 -0.36
C ASP A 148 -61.53 -3.65 -0.26
N ASN A 149 -61.78 -4.19 0.93
CA ASN A 149 -62.31 -5.55 1.09
C ASN A 149 -63.41 -5.66 2.15
N ASP A 150 -64.66 -5.69 1.68
CA ASP A 150 -65.87 -5.80 2.50
C ASP A 150 -65.88 -7.00 3.45
N SER A 151 -65.19 -8.10 3.10
CA SER A 151 -65.09 -9.27 3.98
C SER A 151 -64.14 -9.04 5.16
N TYR A 152 -63.09 -8.23 4.99
CA TYR A 152 -62.18 -7.89 6.08
C TYR A 152 -62.79 -6.81 6.99
N LEU A 153 -63.50 -5.83 6.44
CA LEU A 153 -64.22 -4.82 7.22
C LEU A 153 -65.26 -5.45 8.16
N LYS A 154 -66.10 -6.39 7.66
CA LYS A 154 -67.05 -7.13 8.52
C LYS A 154 -66.40 -7.92 9.65
N ARG A 155 -65.14 -8.35 9.47
CA ARG A 155 -64.37 -9.07 10.50
C ARG A 155 -63.75 -8.11 11.51
N ILE A 156 -63.37 -6.91 11.10
CA ILE A 156 -62.94 -5.84 12.01
C ILE A 156 -64.12 -5.43 12.90
N ASP A 157 -65.32 -5.27 12.35
CA ASP A 157 -66.54 -4.98 13.12
C ASP A 157 -66.89 -6.11 14.10
N LYS A 158 -66.54 -7.35 13.75
CA LYS A 158 -66.69 -8.52 14.63
C LYS A 158 -65.65 -8.46 15.76
N PHE A 159 -64.40 -8.20 15.44
CA PHE A 159 -63.32 -8.03 16.40
C PHE A 159 -63.63 -6.89 17.39
N GLU A 160 -64.09 -5.73 16.92
CA GLU A 160 -64.42 -4.59 17.78
C GLU A 160 -65.49 -4.93 18.82
N ARG A 161 -66.51 -5.71 18.43
CA ARG A 161 -67.63 -6.12 19.29
C ARG A 161 -67.31 -7.30 20.22
N GLU A 162 -66.55 -8.28 19.74
CA GLU A 162 -66.37 -9.57 20.41
C GLU A 162 -65.00 -9.75 21.07
N TYR A 163 -64.03 -8.85 20.82
CA TYR A 163 -62.69 -8.97 21.37
C TYR A 163 -62.66 -8.75 22.89
N ASP A 164 -62.09 -9.73 23.59
CA ASP A 164 -61.73 -9.67 25.01
C ASP A 164 -60.22 -9.94 25.21
N THR A 165 -59.65 -9.37 26.27
CA THR A 165 -58.22 -9.50 26.58
C THR A 165 -57.80 -10.94 26.88
N SER A 166 -58.73 -11.87 27.15
CA SER A 166 -58.46 -13.32 27.28
C SER A 166 -58.42 -14.07 25.94
N THR A 167 -58.84 -13.43 24.84
CA THR A 167 -58.93 -14.06 23.50
C THR A 167 -57.84 -13.60 22.51
N ALA A 168 -56.84 -12.84 22.97
CA ALA A 168 -55.82 -12.22 22.12
C ALA A 168 -55.02 -13.23 21.27
N ILE A 169 -54.56 -14.35 21.84
CA ILE A 169 -53.85 -15.40 21.08
C ILE A 169 -54.76 -16.06 20.03
N ASN A 170 -56.04 -16.26 20.34
CA ASN A 170 -57.01 -16.83 19.40
C ASN A 170 -57.18 -15.91 18.18
N TRP A 171 -57.41 -14.61 18.41
CA TRP A 171 -57.50 -13.64 17.32
C TRP A 171 -56.20 -13.48 16.54
N TYR A 172 -55.04 -13.66 17.19
CA TYR A 172 -53.75 -13.64 16.51
C TYR A 172 -53.52 -14.85 15.59
N THR A 173 -54.00 -16.03 15.96
CA THR A 173 -53.79 -17.28 15.20
C THR A 173 -54.85 -17.52 14.10
N GLN A 174 -55.93 -16.73 14.07
CA GLN A 174 -56.90 -16.77 12.97
C GLN A 174 -56.26 -16.28 11.65
N ASP A 175 -56.33 -17.09 10.58
CA ASP A 175 -55.84 -16.73 9.23
C ASP A 175 -56.79 -15.75 8.51
N THR A 176 -56.94 -14.56 9.08
CA THR A 176 -57.90 -13.57 8.61
C THR A 176 -57.23 -12.20 8.43
N PHE A 177 -56.83 -11.51 9.51
CA PHE A 177 -56.26 -10.17 9.39
C PHE A 177 -55.16 -9.85 10.42
N LEU A 178 -55.31 -10.23 11.69
CA LEU A 178 -54.40 -9.82 12.78
C LEU A 178 -52.98 -10.34 12.57
N TYR A 179 -52.84 -11.65 12.32
CA TYR A 179 -51.57 -12.31 12.01
C TYR A 179 -50.86 -11.62 10.84
N ARG A 180 -51.60 -11.42 9.73
CA ARG A 180 -51.06 -10.87 8.49
C ARG A 180 -50.67 -9.41 8.64
N LEU A 181 -51.50 -8.60 9.29
CA LEU A 181 -51.28 -7.17 9.47
C LEU A 181 -50.10 -6.88 10.39
N LEU A 182 -50.04 -7.54 11.55
CA LEU A 182 -48.94 -7.41 12.50
C LEU A 182 -47.62 -7.90 11.89
N ASN A 183 -47.61 -9.11 11.31
CA ASN A 183 -46.40 -9.67 10.72
C ASN A 183 -45.97 -8.90 9.46
N LYS A 184 -46.90 -8.29 8.71
CA LYS A 184 -46.58 -7.38 7.60
C LYS A 184 -45.97 -6.07 8.09
N ALA A 185 -46.53 -5.46 9.13
CA ALA A 185 -46.00 -4.22 9.70
C ALA A 185 -44.58 -4.42 10.25
N LEU A 186 -44.34 -5.51 10.99
CA LEU A 186 -43.02 -5.91 11.50
C LEU A 186 -42.01 -6.16 10.36
N ARG A 187 -42.45 -6.84 9.30
CA ARG A 187 -41.63 -7.14 8.10
C ARG A 187 -41.27 -5.90 7.30
N CYS A 188 -42.22 -5.01 7.08
CA CYS A 188 -42.00 -3.75 6.36
C CYS A 188 -41.35 -2.66 7.22
N GLN A 189 -41.05 -2.95 8.49
CA GLN A 189 -40.50 -1.99 9.45
C GLN A 189 -41.38 -0.72 9.56
N ASP A 190 -42.69 -0.94 9.51
CA ASP A 190 -43.68 0.11 9.67
C ASP A 190 -43.89 0.42 11.15
N PHE A 191 -42.90 1.09 11.74
CA PHE A 191 -42.87 1.44 13.15
C PHE A 191 -44.13 2.17 13.64
N ASP A 192 -44.78 2.97 12.79
CA ASP A 192 -45.98 3.73 13.16
C ASP A 192 -47.16 2.77 13.36
N ARG A 193 -47.35 1.82 12.44
CA ARG A 193 -48.37 0.77 12.58
C ARG A 193 -48.06 -0.20 13.71
N ILE A 194 -46.80 -0.57 13.90
CA ILE A 194 -46.37 -1.41 15.03
C ILE A 194 -46.71 -0.71 16.36
N TYR A 195 -46.41 0.58 16.48
CA TYR A 195 -46.71 1.36 17.67
C TYR A 195 -48.22 1.53 17.90
N LYS A 196 -49.01 1.84 16.86
CA LYS A 196 -50.47 1.88 16.96
C LYS A 196 -51.08 0.51 17.31
N SER A 197 -50.39 -0.58 16.96
CA SER A 197 -50.78 -1.95 17.32
C SER A 197 -50.21 -2.43 18.66
N ARG A 198 -49.56 -1.56 19.46
CA ARG A 198 -48.94 -1.94 20.74
C ARG A 198 -49.91 -2.58 21.73
N TYR A 199 -51.19 -2.19 21.68
CA TYR A 199 -52.23 -2.71 22.57
C TYR A 199 -52.34 -4.23 22.43
N ILE A 200 -52.61 -4.70 21.21
CA ILE A 200 -52.80 -6.12 20.93
C ILE A 200 -51.50 -6.92 21.10
N ILE A 201 -50.35 -6.34 20.75
CA ILE A 201 -49.02 -6.98 20.94
C ILE A 201 -48.76 -7.24 22.43
N LYS A 202 -49.06 -6.28 23.31
CA LYS A 202 -48.90 -6.45 24.77
C LYS A 202 -49.86 -7.49 25.34
N GLU A 203 -51.11 -7.52 24.91
CA GLU A 203 -52.07 -8.51 25.41
C GLU A 203 -51.68 -9.93 25.00
N ILE A 204 -51.22 -10.13 23.76
CA ILE A 204 -50.66 -11.43 23.32
C ILE A 204 -49.45 -11.80 24.20
N TYR A 205 -48.53 -10.87 24.44
CA TYR A 205 -47.35 -11.12 25.27
C TYR A 205 -47.70 -11.46 26.73
N LYS A 206 -48.64 -10.73 27.35
CA LYS A 206 -49.12 -11.00 28.71
C LYS A 206 -49.75 -12.38 28.83
N GLN A 207 -50.65 -12.74 27.90
CA GLN A 207 -51.24 -14.07 27.87
C GLN A 207 -50.19 -15.16 27.73
N LEU A 208 -49.25 -15.00 26.79
CA LEU A 208 -48.18 -15.95 26.54
C LEU A 208 -47.30 -16.14 27.78
N LYS A 209 -46.97 -15.03 28.46
CA LYS A 209 -46.20 -15.06 29.71
C LYS A 209 -46.92 -15.80 30.83
N ASN A 210 -48.22 -15.54 31.03
CA ASN A 210 -49.02 -16.25 32.03
C ASN A 210 -49.08 -17.76 31.73
N LEU A 211 -49.24 -18.15 30.45
CA LEU A 211 -49.22 -19.55 30.05
C LEU A 211 -47.87 -20.20 30.30
N TYR A 212 -46.77 -19.51 29.97
CA TYR A 212 -45.42 -20.00 30.22
C TYR A 212 -45.16 -20.27 31.71
N GLU A 213 -45.59 -19.38 32.60
CA GLU A 213 -45.48 -19.55 34.05
C GLU A 213 -46.32 -20.75 34.54
N ASN A 214 -47.54 -20.91 34.01
CA ASN A 214 -48.46 -21.98 34.42
C ASN A 214 -48.10 -23.37 33.84
N GLN A 215 -47.56 -23.44 32.62
CA GLN A 215 -47.19 -24.70 31.92
C GLN A 215 -45.76 -25.17 32.24
N SER A 216 -45.12 -24.60 33.25
CA SER A 216 -43.68 -24.79 33.54
C SER A 216 -43.25 -26.26 33.66
N SER A 217 -44.13 -27.17 34.14
CA SER A 217 -43.91 -28.62 34.23
C SER A 217 -44.04 -29.36 32.90
N GLU A 218 -45.10 -29.12 32.13
CA GLU A 218 -45.37 -29.78 30.83
C GLU A 218 -44.35 -29.38 29.76
N LEU A 219 -43.90 -28.13 29.79
CA LEU A 219 -42.89 -27.63 28.87
C LEU A 219 -41.48 -28.21 29.14
N LYS A 220 -41.24 -28.92 30.27
CA LYS A 220 -39.92 -29.55 30.56
C LYS A 220 -39.57 -30.66 29.60
N ASN A 221 -40.57 -31.30 28.99
CA ASN A 221 -40.37 -32.42 28.09
C ASN A 221 -40.07 -31.98 26.65
N ILE A 222 -40.15 -30.68 26.36
CA ILE A 222 -39.88 -30.12 25.03
C ILE A 222 -38.40 -29.74 24.96
N GLN A 223 -37.61 -30.55 24.26
CA GLN A 223 -36.18 -30.30 24.02
C GLN A 223 -35.92 -29.64 22.67
N THR A 224 -36.73 -29.95 21.67
CA THR A 224 -36.57 -29.46 20.29
C THR A 224 -37.93 -29.15 19.69
N VAL A 225 -38.02 -28.04 18.96
CA VAL A 225 -39.19 -27.64 18.18
C VAL A 225 -38.79 -27.32 16.74
N TYR A 226 -39.74 -27.39 15.82
CA TYR A 226 -39.48 -27.28 14.39
C TYR A 226 -40.32 -26.19 13.74
N ARG A 227 -39.74 -25.55 12.72
CA ARG A 227 -40.46 -24.62 11.85
C ARG A 227 -39.93 -24.72 10.42
N GLY A 228 -40.79 -25.13 9.49
CA GLY A 228 -40.52 -24.96 8.07
C GLY A 228 -40.82 -23.53 7.65
N GLN A 229 -39.91 -22.90 6.93
CA GLN A 229 -40.07 -21.55 6.40
C GLN A 229 -39.41 -21.41 5.02
N LEU A 230 -40.05 -20.67 4.12
CA LEU A 230 -39.43 -20.19 2.90
C LEU A 230 -38.67 -18.89 3.19
N MET A 231 -37.48 -18.74 2.63
CA MET A 231 -36.66 -17.54 2.76
C MET A 231 -36.24 -17.04 1.38
N THR A 232 -36.05 -15.73 1.22
CA THR A 232 -35.44 -15.23 -0.02
C THR A 232 -33.96 -15.63 -0.08
N ASN A 233 -33.39 -15.72 -1.29
CA ASN A 233 -31.96 -16.00 -1.47
C ASN A 233 -31.05 -15.03 -0.67
N ASN A 234 -31.44 -13.76 -0.52
CA ASN A 234 -30.66 -12.77 0.22
C ASN A 234 -30.74 -12.97 1.74
N GLU A 235 -31.93 -13.26 2.28
CA GLU A 235 -32.10 -13.55 3.70
C GLU A 235 -31.38 -14.86 4.07
N PHE A 236 -31.47 -15.87 3.21
CA PHE A 236 -30.77 -17.13 3.40
C PHE A 236 -29.24 -16.96 3.37
N LYS A 237 -28.70 -16.19 2.42
CA LYS A 237 -27.27 -15.83 2.41
C LYS A 237 -26.85 -15.11 3.69
N THR A 238 -27.69 -14.21 4.21
CA THR A 238 -27.43 -13.49 5.46
C THR A 238 -27.42 -14.46 6.66
N LEU A 239 -28.38 -15.38 6.72
CA LEU A 239 -28.44 -16.45 7.72
C LEU A 239 -27.19 -17.33 7.67
N GLN A 240 -26.74 -17.75 6.49
CA GLN A 240 -25.49 -18.52 6.30
C GLN A 240 -24.25 -17.77 6.81
N GLN A 241 -24.17 -16.46 6.56
CA GLN A 241 -23.08 -15.61 7.04
C GLN A 241 -23.12 -15.36 8.56
N THR A 242 -24.22 -15.74 9.22
CA THR A 242 -24.44 -15.57 10.66
C THR A 242 -24.22 -16.89 11.41
N GLU A 243 -23.70 -17.93 10.77
CA GLU A 243 -23.32 -19.18 11.45
C GLU A 243 -22.30 -18.89 12.56
N GLY A 244 -22.57 -19.38 13.78
CA GLY A 244 -21.85 -19.04 15.01
C GLY A 244 -22.27 -17.74 15.69
N GLY A 245 -23.14 -16.93 15.04
CA GLY A 245 -23.72 -15.69 15.55
C GLY A 245 -25.13 -15.87 16.14
N LEU A 246 -25.85 -14.75 16.28
CA LEU A 246 -27.18 -14.63 16.90
C LEU A 246 -28.21 -14.11 15.90
N VAL A 247 -29.46 -14.53 16.09
CA VAL A 247 -30.63 -14.05 15.36
C VAL A 247 -31.70 -13.66 16.35
N SER A 248 -32.26 -12.46 16.20
CA SER A 248 -33.43 -12.02 16.95
C SER A 248 -34.65 -12.09 16.05
N ILE A 249 -35.69 -12.75 16.56
CA ILE A 249 -36.95 -12.93 15.87
C ILE A 249 -37.89 -11.83 16.33
N ASN A 250 -38.06 -10.80 15.51
CA ASN A 250 -38.80 -9.58 15.88
C ASN A 250 -40.33 -9.72 15.77
N PHE A 251 -40.88 -10.93 15.96
CA PHE A 251 -42.31 -11.23 15.87
C PHE A 251 -42.67 -12.46 16.72
N PHE A 252 -43.96 -12.69 16.98
CA PHE A 252 -44.39 -13.89 17.70
C PHE A 252 -44.13 -15.12 16.81
N TYR A 253 -43.23 -15.99 17.24
CA TYR A 253 -42.70 -17.04 16.39
C TYR A 253 -43.42 -18.35 16.66
N SER A 254 -44.27 -18.75 15.73
CA SER A 254 -45.02 -20.00 15.77
C SER A 254 -44.15 -21.17 15.29
N THR A 255 -44.17 -22.25 16.06
CA THR A 255 -43.41 -23.49 15.86
C THR A 255 -44.27 -24.68 16.25
N THR A 256 -43.81 -25.90 15.96
CA THR A 256 -44.50 -27.13 16.36
C THR A 256 -43.52 -28.14 16.96
N SER A 257 -43.99 -29.00 17.85
CA SER A 257 -43.20 -30.14 18.33
C SER A 257 -43.04 -31.25 17.28
N GLU A 258 -43.80 -31.20 16.18
CA GLU A 258 -43.82 -32.24 15.16
C GLU A 258 -43.08 -31.83 13.88
N LYS A 259 -41.99 -32.54 13.58
CA LYS A 259 -41.18 -32.28 12.39
C LYS A 259 -41.96 -32.47 11.07
N SER A 260 -42.86 -33.46 11.00
CA SER A 260 -43.74 -33.71 9.85
C SER A 260 -44.63 -32.51 9.55
N THR A 261 -45.22 -31.92 10.59
CA THR A 261 -46.08 -30.74 10.51
C THR A 261 -45.27 -29.52 10.08
N ALA A 262 -44.05 -29.35 10.58
CA ALA A 262 -43.13 -28.29 10.15
C ALA A 262 -42.76 -28.41 8.65
N LEU A 263 -42.53 -29.62 8.14
CA LEU A 263 -42.20 -29.86 6.73
C LEU A 263 -43.34 -29.48 5.78
N CYS A 264 -44.61 -29.59 6.20
CA CYS A 264 -45.76 -29.17 5.40
C CYS A 264 -45.72 -27.67 5.02
N PHE A 265 -44.99 -26.84 5.78
CA PHE A 265 -44.87 -25.40 5.49
C PHE A 265 -43.79 -25.05 4.46
N ILE A 266 -42.99 -26.03 3.98
CA ILE A 266 -41.93 -25.83 2.97
C ILE A 266 -42.06 -26.73 1.73
N LEU A 267 -42.99 -27.68 1.72
CA LEU A 267 -43.25 -28.56 0.58
C LEU A 267 -44.05 -27.80 -0.50
N GLY A 268 -43.41 -27.47 -1.63
CA GLY A 268 -44.06 -26.91 -2.82
C GLY A 268 -43.46 -25.63 -3.43
N ALA A 269 -42.30 -25.17 -2.99
CA ALA A 269 -41.66 -23.95 -3.50
C ALA A 269 -40.46 -24.25 -4.42
N ASN A 270 -40.70 -24.30 -5.73
CA ASN A 270 -39.65 -24.26 -6.75
C ASN A 270 -39.79 -22.98 -7.57
N GLU A 271 -39.45 -21.84 -6.96
CA GLU A 271 -39.23 -20.57 -7.66
C GLU A 271 -37.74 -20.21 -7.56
N GLU A 272 -37.17 -19.68 -8.66
CA GLU A 272 -35.73 -19.34 -8.81
C GLU A 272 -35.18 -18.37 -7.73
N GLU A 273 -36.03 -17.75 -6.90
CA GLU A 273 -35.67 -16.69 -5.95
C GLU A 273 -35.77 -17.06 -4.45
N THR A 274 -36.23 -18.28 -4.09
CA THR A 274 -36.48 -18.68 -2.69
C THR A 274 -35.79 -19.99 -2.27
N VAL A 275 -35.47 -20.11 -0.98
CA VAL A 275 -34.83 -21.28 -0.36
C VAL A 275 -35.75 -21.85 0.72
N SER A 276 -35.97 -23.17 0.65
CA SER A 276 -36.70 -23.92 1.68
C SER A 276 -35.80 -24.22 2.87
N VAL A 277 -36.18 -23.69 4.04
CA VAL A 277 -35.41 -23.83 5.28
C VAL A 277 -36.25 -24.53 6.34
N LEU A 278 -35.70 -25.61 6.91
CA LEU A 278 -36.23 -26.24 8.11
C LEU A 278 -35.40 -25.77 9.30
N PHE A 279 -36.02 -25.00 10.20
CA PHE A 279 -35.45 -24.65 11.47
C PHE A 279 -35.68 -25.77 12.49
N GLU A 280 -34.59 -26.22 13.11
CA GLU A 280 -34.58 -27.13 14.25
C GLU A 280 -34.06 -26.35 15.45
N ILE A 281 -34.94 -26.07 16.41
CA ILE A 281 -34.65 -25.16 17.53
C ILE A 281 -34.53 -25.96 18.81
N ASN A 282 -33.33 -25.98 19.38
CA ASN A 282 -33.02 -26.62 20.65
C ASN A 282 -33.28 -25.66 21.82
N ILE A 283 -33.98 -26.17 22.83
CA ILE A 283 -34.37 -25.45 24.03
C ILE A 283 -33.60 -26.05 25.22
N ASN A 284 -32.47 -25.44 25.59
CA ASN A 284 -31.66 -25.90 26.73
C ASN A 284 -32.12 -25.24 28.04
N ARG A 285 -32.49 -26.04 29.05
CA ARG A 285 -33.17 -25.59 30.29
C ARG A 285 -32.32 -25.61 31.57
N THR A 286 -31.00 -25.71 31.48
CA THR A 286 -30.14 -25.84 32.68
C THR A 286 -30.14 -24.59 33.59
N THR A 287 -30.54 -23.40 33.10
CA THR A 287 -30.80 -22.20 33.93
C THR A 287 -32.04 -21.43 33.44
N SER A 288 -32.72 -20.69 34.33
CA SER A 288 -34.06 -20.10 34.11
C SER A 288 -34.16 -19.24 32.84
N THR A 289 -34.87 -19.72 31.81
CA THR A 289 -35.11 -18.99 30.56
C THR A 289 -35.98 -17.75 30.77
N THR A 290 -35.52 -16.59 30.29
CA THR A 290 -36.19 -15.28 30.47
C THR A 290 -37.21 -14.94 29.37
N THR A 291 -37.09 -15.52 28.17
CA THR A 291 -38.03 -15.34 27.04
C THR A 291 -39.25 -16.27 27.18
N PRO A 292 -40.48 -15.75 27.24
CA PRO A 292 -41.70 -16.57 27.30
C PRO A 292 -41.99 -17.37 26.03
N PHE A 293 -42.38 -18.64 26.19
CA PHE A 293 -42.97 -19.47 25.13
C PHE A 293 -43.98 -20.45 25.72
N ALA A 294 -45.02 -20.85 25.00
CA ALA A 294 -46.02 -21.77 25.53
C ALA A 294 -46.69 -22.61 24.45
N LYS A 295 -47.25 -23.76 24.84
CA LYS A 295 -48.19 -24.50 24.00
C LYS A 295 -49.51 -23.72 23.96
N ILE A 296 -50.03 -23.48 22.77
CA ILE A 296 -51.24 -22.67 22.57
C ILE A 296 -52.38 -23.43 21.90
N GLU A 297 -52.29 -24.75 21.74
CA GLU A 297 -53.30 -25.63 21.12
C GLU A 297 -54.75 -25.30 21.54
N ASN A 298 -55.00 -25.11 22.84
CA ASN A 298 -56.34 -24.84 23.38
C ASN A 298 -56.83 -23.39 23.21
N LEU A 299 -55.96 -22.49 22.75
CA LEU A 299 -56.26 -21.07 22.53
C LEU A 299 -56.09 -20.67 21.07
N SER A 300 -55.37 -21.46 20.26
CA SER A 300 -55.17 -21.24 18.85
C SER A 300 -56.50 -21.36 18.11
N CYS A 301 -56.59 -20.77 16.92
CA CYS A 301 -57.66 -21.06 15.98
C CYS A 301 -57.39 -22.34 15.18
N MET A 302 -56.15 -22.82 15.19
CA MET A 302 -55.69 -24.02 14.49
C MET A 302 -55.30 -25.08 15.53
N ASN A 303 -56.30 -25.79 16.05
CA ASN A 303 -56.11 -26.70 17.20
C ASN A 303 -55.33 -27.98 16.82
N ASP A 304 -55.18 -28.28 15.54
CA ASP A 304 -54.61 -29.56 15.06
C ASP A 304 -53.08 -29.51 14.84
N GLU A 305 -52.39 -28.39 15.12
CA GLU A 305 -50.98 -28.17 14.73
C GLU A 305 -49.93 -28.35 15.85
N ASN A 306 -50.35 -28.72 17.08
CA ASN A 306 -49.46 -28.79 18.25
C ASN A 306 -48.59 -27.53 18.41
N GLU A 307 -49.23 -26.37 18.26
CA GLU A 307 -48.57 -25.07 18.10
C GLU A 307 -47.90 -24.59 19.40
N ILE A 308 -46.64 -24.19 19.27
CA ILE A 308 -45.81 -23.58 20.31
C ILE A 308 -45.42 -22.19 19.85
N LEU A 309 -45.83 -21.18 20.61
CA LEU A 309 -45.59 -19.77 20.29
C LEU A 309 -44.48 -19.19 21.16
N PHE A 310 -43.50 -18.53 20.55
CA PHE A 310 -42.45 -17.76 21.22
C PHE A 310 -42.76 -16.26 21.18
N SER A 311 -42.30 -15.53 22.20
CA SER A 311 -42.39 -14.06 22.24
C SER A 311 -41.40 -13.36 21.29
N MET A 312 -41.64 -12.07 21.04
CA MET A 312 -40.87 -11.23 20.09
C MET A 312 -39.45 -10.87 20.57
N ASP A 313 -39.11 -11.12 21.83
CA ASP A 313 -37.78 -10.87 22.41
C ASP A 313 -36.87 -12.11 22.33
N CYS A 314 -37.28 -13.12 21.55
CA CYS A 314 -36.54 -14.34 21.31
C CYS A 314 -35.21 -14.07 20.57
N ILE A 315 -34.13 -14.64 21.12
CA ILE A 315 -32.78 -14.61 20.53
C ILE A 315 -32.29 -16.06 20.42
N LEU A 316 -31.88 -16.44 19.21
CA LEU A 316 -31.40 -17.77 18.88
C LEU A 316 -29.95 -17.71 18.41
N ARG A 317 -29.11 -18.66 18.83
CA ARG A 317 -27.78 -18.90 18.24
C ARG A 317 -27.97 -19.65 16.93
N VAL A 318 -27.22 -19.30 15.90
CA VAL A 318 -27.13 -20.13 14.68
C VAL A 318 -25.97 -21.09 14.87
N ASP A 319 -26.27 -22.36 15.14
CA ASP A 319 -25.24 -23.35 15.44
C ASP A 319 -24.65 -23.95 14.17
N LEU A 320 -25.51 -24.29 13.20
CA LEU A 320 -25.11 -24.96 11.96
C LEU A 320 -26.13 -24.70 10.85
N VAL A 321 -25.64 -24.50 9.63
CA VAL A 321 -26.45 -24.45 8.41
C VAL A 321 -25.97 -25.51 7.43
N GLU A 322 -26.77 -26.55 7.20
CA GLU A 322 -26.40 -27.69 6.33
C GLU A 322 -27.51 -28.07 5.36
N LYS A 323 -27.16 -28.82 4.30
CA LYS A 323 -28.17 -29.36 3.36
C LYS A 323 -28.82 -30.60 3.97
N TYR A 324 -30.14 -30.66 3.92
CA TYR A 324 -30.91 -31.76 4.50
C TYR A 324 -30.83 -33.02 3.63
N VAL A 325 -30.30 -34.11 4.19
CA VAL A 325 -29.81 -35.28 3.45
C VAL A 325 -30.92 -36.09 2.73
N GLU A 326 -32.16 -36.03 3.19
CA GLU A 326 -33.27 -36.78 2.57
C GLU A 326 -33.91 -36.06 1.37
N ASN A 327 -33.62 -34.77 1.15
CA ASN A 327 -34.15 -33.99 0.03
C ASN A 327 -33.17 -32.86 -0.35
N ASN A 328 -32.51 -32.95 -1.51
CA ASN A 328 -31.43 -32.05 -1.96
C ASN A 328 -31.84 -30.56 -2.16
N GLU A 329 -33.11 -30.23 -1.94
CA GLU A 329 -33.71 -28.89 -2.13
C GLU A 329 -34.05 -28.18 -0.80
N ILE A 330 -33.80 -28.80 0.37
CA ILE A 330 -34.10 -28.22 1.69
C ILE A 330 -32.80 -28.02 2.50
N TYR A 331 -32.69 -26.86 3.17
CA TYR A 331 -31.61 -26.58 4.12
C TYR A 331 -32.09 -26.77 5.56
N LEU A 332 -31.31 -27.49 6.36
CA LEU A 332 -31.51 -27.62 7.80
C LEU A 332 -30.70 -26.54 8.51
N VAL A 333 -31.35 -25.76 9.37
CA VAL A 333 -30.72 -24.75 10.20
C VAL A 333 -30.95 -25.11 11.65
N LYS A 334 -29.86 -25.44 12.35
CA LYS A 334 -29.88 -25.76 13.78
C LYS A 334 -29.70 -24.47 14.57
N LEU A 335 -30.66 -24.21 15.43
CA LEU A 335 -30.69 -23.03 16.28
C LEU A 335 -30.76 -23.45 17.75
N THR A 336 -30.15 -22.67 18.62
CA THR A 336 -30.28 -22.85 20.08
C THR A 336 -30.88 -21.61 20.72
N LEU A 337 -31.92 -21.77 21.52
CA LEU A 337 -32.49 -20.68 22.30
C LEU A 337 -31.49 -20.22 23.37
N ILE A 338 -31.06 -18.95 23.30
CA ILE A 338 -30.10 -18.40 24.25
C ILE A 338 -30.82 -17.78 25.44
N ASN A 339 -30.35 -18.11 26.63
CA ASN A 339 -30.75 -17.40 27.85
C ASN A 339 -29.93 -16.11 28.00
N GLN A 340 -30.59 -14.94 28.00
CA GLN A 340 -29.95 -13.62 27.85
C GLN A 340 -28.95 -13.21 28.96
N TYR A 341 -28.58 -14.05 29.94
CA TYR A 341 -27.87 -13.57 31.14
C TYR A 341 -26.65 -14.33 31.68
N GLU A 342 -26.22 -15.47 31.11
CA GLU A 342 -24.98 -16.15 31.57
C GLU A 342 -23.90 -16.34 30.47
N GLU A 343 -24.28 -16.60 29.22
CA GLU A 343 -23.30 -16.94 28.17
C GLU A 343 -22.68 -15.73 27.43
N LEU A 344 -23.26 -14.52 27.56
CA LEU A 344 -22.88 -13.34 26.76
C LEU A 344 -22.67 -12.08 27.62
N ASN A 345 -21.78 -12.18 28.61
CA ASN A 345 -21.47 -11.11 29.57
C ASN A 345 -21.11 -9.73 28.96
N GLY A 346 -20.54 -9.71 27.75
CA GLY A 346 -20.24 -8.46 27.02
C GLY A 346 -21.47 -7.83 26.35
N LEU A 347 -22.38 -8.66 25.83
CA LEU A 347 -23.61 -8.23 25.18
C LEU A 347 -24.60 -7.65 26.20
N LYS A 348 -24.69 -8.27 27.39
CA LYS A 348 -25.44 -7.75 28.53
C LYS A 348 -24.98 -6.35 28.93
N LYS A 349 -23.66 -6.16 29.12
CA LYS A 349 -23.08 -4.85 29.48
C LYS A 349 -23.32 -3.78 28.41
N LEU A 350 -23.28 -4.17 27.13
CA LEU A 350 -23.59 -3.29 26.02
C LEU A 350 -25.07 -2.89 26.02
N LYS A 351 -25.98 -3.86 26.19
CA LYS A 351 -27.43 -3.62 26.31
C LYS A 351 -27.72 -2.73 27.51
N ASP A 352 -27.10 -2.97 28.67
CA ASP A 352 -27.22 -2.12 29.87
C ASP A 352 -26.71 -0.70 29.63
N HIS A 353 -25.58 -0.53 28.93
CA HIS A 353 -25.05 0.79 28.58
C HIS A 353 -25.95 1.55 27.59
N MET A 354 -26.53 0.86 26.60
CA MET A 354 -27.53 1.46 25.70
C MET A 354 -28.81 1.81 26.45
N LYS A 355 -29.28 0.91 27.33
CA LYS A 355 -30.40 1.16 28.23
C LYS A 355 -30.16 2.37 29.11
N MET A 356 -28.96 2.59 29.66
CA MET A 356 -28.67 3.81 30.44
C MET A 356 -28.87 5.09 29.63
N LYS A 357 -28.59 5.09 28.31
CA LYS A 357 -28.86 6.25 27.45
C LYS A 357 -30.34 6.45 27.19
N ILE A 358 -31.12 5.37 27.14
CA ILE A 358 -32.58 5.36 26.95
C ILE A 358 -33.34 5.57 28.28
N ALA A 359 -32.77 5.21 29.42
CA ALA A 359 -33.40 5.23 30.74
C ALA A 359 -33.77 6.65 31.19
N ASN A 360 -33.08 7.66 30.64
CA ASN A 360 -33.45 9.08 30.80
C ASN A 360 -34.82 9.43 30.17
N HIS A 361 -35.47 8.49 29.47
CA HIS A 361 -36.70 8.67 28.69
C HIS A 361 -37.85 7.73 29.11
N ASN A 362 -37.83 7.17 30.34
CA ASN A 362 -38.94 6.44 30.98
C ASN A 362 -39.64 5.33 30.15
N HIS A 363 -38.97 4.72 29.18
CA HIS A 363 -39.55 3.70 28.27
C HIS A 363 -40.85 4.16 27.57
N ASP A 364 -40.94 5.43 27.19
CA ASP A 364 -42.10 6.03 26.52
C ASP A 364 -41.79 6.49 25.07
N LEU A 365 -42.66 7.31 24.48
CA LEU A 365 -42.46 7.87 23.14
C LEU A 365 -41.13 8.64 22.97
N SER A 366 -40.58 9.21 24.04
CA SER A 366 -39.26 9.87 24.04
C SER A 366 -38.14 8.86 23.77
N ALA A 367 -38.25 7.65 24.35
CA ALA A 367 -37.32 6.56 24.11
C ALA A 367 -37.41 6.09 22.65
N LEU A 368 -38.61 5.98 22.10
CA LEU A 368 -38.81 5.66 20.68
C LEU A 368 -38.22 6.73 19.76
N GLY A 369 -38.42 8.01 20.07
CA GLY A 369 -37.79 9.12 19.32
C GLY A 369 -36.27 9.02 19.28
N TYR A 370 -35.64 8.72 20.43
CA TYR A 370 -34.19 8.52 20.52
C TYR A 370 -33.69 7.28 19.76
N ILE A 371 -34.42 6.17 19.88
CA ILE A 371 -34.13 4.91 19.18
C ILE A 371 -34.22 5.11 17.66
N MET A 372 -35.26 5.82 17.16
CA MET A 372 -35.40 6.16 15.74
C MET A 372 -34.30 7.08 15.24
N TYR A 373 -33.93 8.10 16.02
CA TYR A 373 -32.80 8.99 15.71
C TYR A 373 -31.51 8.19 15.58
N SER A 374 -31.26 7.27 16.52
CA SER A 374 -30.05 6.43 16.55
C SER A 374 -29.98 5.44 15.38
N MET A 375 -31.13 4.98 14.88
CA MET A 375 -31.23 4.16 13.66
C MET A 375 -31.21 4.98 12.35
N GLY A 376 -31.20 6.32 12.43
CA GLY A 376 -31.19 7.21 11.26
C GLY A 376 -32.57 7.52 10.67
N TYR A 377 -33.66 7.10 11.31
CA TYR A 377 -35.04 7.39 10.90
C TYR A 377 -35.48 8.78 11.39
N TYR A 378 -34.83 9.84 10.89
CA TYR A 378 -34.98 11.22 11.38
C TYR A 378 -36.43 11.74 11.38
N GLN A 379 -37.22 11.46 10.34
CA GLN A 379 -38.63 11.89 10.29
C GLN A 379 -39.47 11.20 11.37
N LYS A 380 -39.23 9.90 11.63
CA LYS A 380 -39.91 9.16 12.70
C LYS A 380 -39.44 9.62 14.08
N ALA A 381 -38.17 9.97 14.22
CA ALA A 381 -37.62 10.54 15.44
C ALA A 381 -38.31 11.87 15.83
N ILE A 382 -38.52 12.75 14.84
CA ILE A 382 -39.29 13.99 15.02
C ILE A 382 -40.74 13.65 15.37
N HIS A 383 -41.38 12.77 14.59
CA HIS A 383 -42.78 12.38 14.81
C HIS A 383 -43.07 11.90 16.24
N TYR A 384 -42.29 10.95 16.75
CA TYR A 384 -42.49 10.43 18.11
C TYR A 384 -42.16 11.47 19.19
N SER A 385 -41.16 12.33 18.96
CA SER A 385 -40.81 13.41 19.89
C SER A 385 -41.91 14.49 19.95
N GLU A 386 -42.52 14.83 18.82
CA GLU A 386 -43.66 15.77 18.75
C GLU A 386 -44.93 15.18 19.37
N LEU A 387 -45.20 13.89 19.11
CA LEU A 387 -46.34 13.19 19.71
C LEU A 387 -46.23 13.22 21.23
N ARG A 388 -45.07 12.88 21.78
CA ARG A 388 -44.83 12.93 23.22
C ARG A 388 -44.96 14.34 23.79
N SER A 389 -44.48 15.35 23.05
CA SER A 389 -44.56 16.73 23.51
C SER A 389 -46.01 17.22 23.67
N LYS A 390 -46.93 16.72 22.83
CA LYS A 390 -48.36 17.02 22.93
C LYS A 390 -49.03 16.40 24.17
N ASP A 391 -48.54 15.25 24.62
CA ASP A 391 -49.06 14.57 25.83
C ASP A 391 -48.60 15.23 27.13
N LEU A 392 -47.53 16.04 27.07
CA LEU A 392 -46.95 16.69 28.24
C LEU A 392 -47.53 18.10 28.43
N THR A 393 -47.51 18.60 29.66
CA THR A 393 -47.93 19.98 29.92
C THR A 393 -46.99 20.97 29.21
N PRO A 394 -47.48 22.11 28.69
CA PRO A 394 -46.66 23.03 27.89
C PRO A 394 -45.37 23.53 28.56
N ASN A 395 -45.32 23.57 29.90
CA ASN A 395 -44.14 24.00 30.66
C ASN A 395 -43.31 22.85 31.25
N ASP A 396 -43.58 21.60 30.87
CA ASP A 396 -42.85 20.44 31.38
C ASP A 396 -41.33 20.54 31.03
N PRO A 397 -40.40 20.40 31.99
CA PRO A 397 -38.97 20.42 31.71
C PRO A 397 -38.52 19.38 30.66
N LEU A 398 -39.24 18.25 30.52
CA LEU A 398 -38.93 17.21 29.55
C LEU A 398 -39.20 17.67 28.11
N ASN A 399 -40.14 18.60 27.90
CA ASN A 399 -40.38 19.20 26.59
C ASN A 399 -39.14 19.94 26.07
N SER A 400 -38.27 20.47 26.94
CA SER A 400 -37.00 21.07 26.52
C SER A 400 -36.08 20.05 25.84
N ASP A 401 -35.95 18.85 26.43
CA ASP A 401 -35.11 17.79 25.88
C ASP A 401 -35.67 17.24 24.56
N LEU A 402 -37.00 17.13 24.47
CA LEU A 402 -37.69 16.75 23.23
C LEU A 402 -37.48 17.78 22.11
N TYR A 403 -37.68 19.07 22.40
CA TYR A 403 -37.43 20.13 21.41
C TYR A 403 -35.97 20.19 21.00
N ASN A 404 -35.01 19.96 21.92
CA ASN A 404 -33.61 19.85 21.56
C ASN A 404 -33.34 18.67 20.62
N ASN A 405 -33.96 17.51 20.86
CA ASN A 405 -33.80 16.35 19.98
C ASN A 405 -34.41 16.61 18.59
N ILE A 406 -35.57 17.26 18.52
CA ILE A 406 -36.19 17.70 17.26
C ILE A 406 -35.25 18.69 16.53
N ALA A 407 -34.66 19.63 17.27
CA ALA A 407 -33.75 20.62 16.71
C ALA A 407 -32.46 20.01 16.15
N VAL A 408 -31.81 19.11 16.91
CA VAL A 408 -30.64 18.34 16.42
C VAL A 408 -31.00 17.54 15.18
N THR A 409 -32.18 16.90 15.17
CA THR A 409 -32.63 16.12 14.02
C THR A 409 -32.85 17.00 12.78
N ASN A 410 -33.45 18.19 12.93
CA ASN A 410 -33.60 19.16 11.85
C ASN A 410 -32.24 19.73 11.39
N HIS A 411 -31.30 19.96 12.31
CA HIS A 411 -29.94 20.41 12.00
C HIS A 411 -29.20 19.38 11.15
N CYS A 412 -29.28 18.10 11.50
CA CYS A 412 -28.71 17.01 10.70
C CYS A 412 -29.34 16.88 9.30
N GLN A 413 -30.60 17.29 9.12
CA GLN A 413 -31.28 17.31 7.83
C GLN A 413 -31.00 18.58 7.01
N GLY A 414 -30.24 19.55 7.55
CA GLY A 414 -29.97 20.84 6.89
C GLY A 414 -31.10 21.87 7.01
N ASN A 415 -32.14 21.60 7.80
CA ASN A 415 -33.27 22.52 8.03
C ASN A 415 -32.92 23.54 9.13
N TYR A 416 -31.96 24.42 8.86
CA TYR A 416 -31.37 25.31 9.87
C TYR A 416 -32.37 26.24 10.56
N ASP A 417 -33.34 26.82 9.85
CA ASP A 417 -34.34 27.73 10.43
C ASP A 417 -35.24 27.00 11.45
N LYS A 418 -35.69 25.79 11.10
CA LYS A 418 -36.50 24.95 11.99
C LYS A 418 -35.68 24.46 13.18
N ALA A 419 -34.42 24.11 12.95
CA ALA A 419 -33.50 23.70 14.01
C ALA A 419 -33.28 24.84 15.01
N LEU A 420 -33.02 26.06 14.53
CA LEU A 420 -32.84 27.24 15.38
C LEU A 420 -34.11 27.53 16.18
N HIS A 421 -35.28 27.54 15.52
CA HIS A 421 -36.57 27.73 16.20
C HIS A 421 -36.76 26.75 17.36
N TYR A 422 -36.52 25.46 17.12
CA TYR A 422 -36.69 24.43 18.16
C TYR A 422 -35.58 24.47 19.23
N PHE A 423 -34.35 24.85 18.90
CA PHE A 423 -33.29 25.05 19.90
C PHE A 423 -33.62 26.22 20.83
N GLU A 424 -34.08 27.35 20.30
CA GLU A 424 -34.50 28.51 21.09
C GLU A 424 -35.71 28.17 21.96
N LYS A 425 -36.69 27.45 21.41
CA LYS A 425 -37.84 26.95 22.17
C LYS A 425 -37.40 26.03 23.31
N ALA A 426 -36.46 25.12 23.07
CA ALA A 426 -35.89 24.24 24.09
C ALA A 426 -35.16 25.01 25.19
N LEU A 427 -34.34 26.00 24.81
CA LEU A 427 -33.57 26.84 25.71
C LEU A 427 -34.46 27.71 26.60
N ASN A 428 -35.40 28.45 26.00
CA ASN A 428 -36.32 29.33 26.73
C ASN A 428 -37.17 28.53 27.72
N LEU A 429 -37.64 27.35 27.31
CA LEU A 429 -38.39 26.47 28.19
C LEU A 429 -37.54 26.00 29.38
N ARG A 430 -36.28 25.59 29.14
CA ARG A 430 -35.38 25.14 30.21
C ARG A 430 -35.06 26.25 31.20
N ILE A 431 -34.73 27.44 30.70
CA ILE A 431 -34.46 28.61 31.56
C ILE A 431 -35.67 28.92 32.42
N LYS A 432 -36.87 28.93 31.83
CA LYS A 432 -38.13 29.17 32.54
C LYS A 432 -38.44 28.09 33.58
N SER A 433 -38.13 26.83 33.30
CA SER A 433 -38.49 25.71 34.18
C SER A 433 -37.46 25.41 35.26
N CYS A 434 -36.17 25.67 35.01
CA CYS A 434 -35.06 25.21 35.84
C CYS A 434 -34.06 26.31 36.25
N GLY A 435 -34.24 27.55 35.77
CA GLY A 435 -33.33 28.67 36.04
C GLY A 435 -32.14 28.73 35.07
N GLU A 436 -31.43 29.86 35.05
CA GLU A 436 -30.32 30.13 34.12
C GLU A 436 -29.04 29.33 34.42
N ASP A 437 -28.88 28.86 35.66
CA ASP A 437 -27.71 28.09 36.12
C ASP A 437 -27.84 26.56 35.91
N ASP A 438 -28.88 26.08 35.21
CA ASP A 438 -29.07 24.64 34.99
C ASP A 438 -27.85 24.05 34.22
N PRO A 439 -27.19 23.00 34.73
CA PRO A 439 -25.98 22.42 34.14
C PRO A 439 -26.20 21.81 32.75
N ARG A 440 -27.45 21.66 32.29
CA ARG A 440 -27.81 21.19 30.95
C ARG A 440 -27.91 22.33 29.92
N ILE A 441 -28.09 23.58 30.35
CA ILE A 441 -28.15 24.76 29.47
C ILE A 441 -26.89 24.90 28.59
N PRO A 442 -25.66 24.68 29.09
CA PRO A 442 -24.46 24.72 28.25
C PRO A 442 -24.49 23.78 27.04
N LYS A 443 -25.23 22.66 27.12
CA LYS A 443 -25.40 21.76 25.98
C LYS A 443 -26.28 22.40 24.88
N LEU A 444 -27.35 23.08 25.28
CA LEU A 444 -28.24 23.81 24.37
C LEU A 444 -27.50 24.97 23.70
N TYR A 445 -26.75 25.75 24.47
CA TYR A 445 -25.91 26.83 23.93
C TYR A 445 -24.84 26.31 22.96
N ASN A 446 -24.18 25.20 23.26
CA ASN A 446 -23.23 24.58 22.33
C ASN A 446 -23.88 24.15 21.01
N ASN A 447 -25.10 23.59 21.06
CA ASN A 447 -25.82 23.16 19.86
C ASN A 447 -26.26 24.36 19.00
N ILE A 448 -26.75 25.43 19.63
CA ILE A 448 -27.08 26.68 18.93
C ILE A 448 -25.82 27.29 18.30
N ALA A 449 -24.70 27.30 19.03
CA ALA A 449 -23.43 27.79 18.51
C ALA A 449 -22.92 26.97 17.31
N LEU A 450 -23.08 25.64 17.32
CA LEU A 450 -22.75 24.79 16.18
C LEU A 450 -23.60 25.13 14.95
N LEU A 451 -24.90 25.39 15.13
CA LEU A 451 -25.79 25.80 14.05
C LEU A 451 -25.34 27.14 13.44
N TYR A 452 -25.00 28.12 14.28
CA TYR A 452 -24.48 29.40 13.82
C TYR A 452 -23.10 29.27 13.13
N CYS A 453 -22.25 28.36 13.59
CA CYS A 453 -21.00 28.01 12.89
C CYS A 453 -21.25 27.44 11.48
N ASP A 454 -22.27 26.59 11.31
CA ASP A 454 -22.57 25.96 10.02
C ASP A 454 -23.26 26.93 9.04
N THR A 455 -23.95 27.96 9.57
CA THR A 455 -24.53 29.07 8.79
C THR A 455 -23.55 30.25 8.60
N SER A 456 -22.27 30.08 8.98
CA SER A 456 -21.19 31.08 8.88
C SER A 456 -21.40 32.37 9.70
N ASN A 457 -22.28 32.37 10.70
CA ASN A 457 -22.46 33.50 11.62
C ASN A 457 -21.60 33.31 12.89
N TYR A 458 -20.31 33.60 12.76
CA TYR A 458 -19.32 33.32 13.81
C TYR A 458 -19.43 34.20 15.05
N SER A 459 -19.98 35.42 14.95
CA SER A 459 -20.16 36.32 16.10
C SER A 459 -21.19 35.80 17.08
N ASP A 460 -22.34 35.34 16.57
CA ASP A 460 -23.39 34.78 17.41
C ASP A 460 -22.97 33.42 17.97
N ALA A 461 -22.32 32.59 17.15
CA ALA A 461 -21.76 31.32 17.60
C ALA A 461 -20.76 31.50 18.76
N LEU A 462 -19.90 32.51 18.71
CA LEU A 462 -18.95 32.82 19.79
C LEU A 462 -19.67 33.22 21.07
N ASN A 463 -20.64 34.13 20.98
CA ASN A 463 -21.45 34.56 22.12
C ASN A 463 -22.13 33.38 22.83
N TYR A 464 -22.70 32.43 22.06
CA TYR A 464 -23.30 31.23 22.64
C TYR A 464 -22.29 30.28 23.27
N TYR A 465 -21.10 30.08 22.66
CA TYR A 465 -20.05 29.29 23.30
C TYR A 465 -19.50 29.93 24.57
N GLU A 466 -19.36 31.25 24.63
CA GLU A 466 -18.94 31.98 25.83
C GLU A 466 -19.97 31.86 26.96
N LYS A 467 -21.27 31.97 26.64
CA LYS A 467 -22.34 31.69 27.61
C LYS A 467 -22.28 30.26 28.15
N ALA A 468 -22.05 29.28 27.27
CA ALA A 468 -21.88 27.88 27.68
C ALA A 468 -20.63 27.68 28.56
N LEU A 469 -19.53 28.38 28.23
CA LEU A 469 -18.29 28.31 28.97
C LEU A 469 -18.41 28.93 30.36
N ASN A 470 -19.02 30.11 30.48
CA ASN A 470 -19.18 30.83 31.75
C ASN A 470 -19.97 29.98 32.76
N ILE A 471 -21.08 29.37 32.33
CA ILE A 471 -21.86 28.47 33.18
C ILE A 471 -21.03 27.24 33.57
N ARG A 472 -20.26 26.64 32.65
CA ARG A 472 -19.41 25.48 32.98
C ARG A 472 -18.29 25.84 33.97
N LEU A 473 -17.68 27.01 33.84
CA LEU A 473 -16.62 27.46 34.75
C LEU A 473 -17.12 27.69 36.18
N THR A 474 -18.39 28.05 36.36
CA THR A 474 -19.01 28.23 37.69
C THR A 474 -19.64 26.95 38.24
N SER A 475 -20.08 26.03 37.38
CA SER A 475 -20.86 24.84 37.78
C SER A 475 -20.06 23.53 37.90
N VAL A 476 -18.93 23.39 37.20
CA VAL A 476 -18.13 22.16 37.20
C VAL A 476 -16.66 22.41 37.54
N PRO A 477 -15.93 21.41 38.08
CA PRO A 477 -14.51 21.56 38.41
C PRO A 477 -13.66 21.99 37.20
N SER A 478 -12.59 22.74 37.44
CA SER A 478 -11.74 23.30 36.38
C SER A 478 -11.09 22.28 35.43
N ASN A 479 -11.00 21.01 35.83
CA ASN A 479 -10.49 19.92 34.98
C ASN A 479 -11.60 19.16 34.24
N ASP A 480 -12.84 19.65 34.21
CA ASP A 480 -13.97 18.95 33.60
C ASP A 480 -13.82 18.83 32.07
N SER A 481 -14.08 17.61 31.59
CA SER A 481 -14.07 17.24 30.17
C SER A 481 -14.91 18.18 29.29
N ASN A 482 -16.04 18.68 29.80
CA ASN A 482 -16.95 19.55 29.06
C ASN A 482 -16.38 20.96 28.87
N ILE A 483 -15.55 21.45 29.80
CA ILE A 483 -14.82 22.72 29.63
C ILE A 483 -13.83 22.59 28.48
N ALA A 484 -13.04 21.51 28.46
CA ALA A 484 -12.11 21.23 27.37
C ALA A 484 -12.80 21.11 26.00
N THR A 485 -13.99 20.50 25.97
CA THR A 485 -14.79 20.39 24.74
C THR A 485 -15.29 21.77 24.27
N THR A 486 -15.71 22.66 25.18
CA THR A 486 -16.09 24.04 24.82
C THR A 486 -14.91 24.80 24.25
N PHE A 487 -13.75 24.77 24.92
CA PHE A 487 -12.54 25.41 24.40
C PHE A 487 -12.14 24.88 23.01
N ASN A 488 -12.23 23.56 22.79
CA ASN A 488 -11.94 23.00 21.48
C ASN A 488 -12.90 23.49 20.37
N ASN A 489 -14.18 23.70 20.71
CA ASN A 489 -15.18 24.20 19.77
C ASN A 489 -14.99 25.70 19.49
N ILE A 490 -14.67 26.50 20.51
CA ILE A 490 -14.29 27.91 20.33
C ILE A 490 -13.04 27.99 19.45
N GLY A 491 -12.03 27.16 19.69
CA GLY A 491 -10.82 27.10 18.86
C GLY A 491 -11.15 26.82 17.38
N LEU A 492 -12.04 25.85 17.11
CA LEU A 492 -12.49 25.55 15.75
C LEU A 492 -13.28 26.70 15.11
N LEU A 493 -14.08 27.43 15.89
CA LEU A 493 -14.79 28.62 15.42
C LEU A 493 -13.80 29.71 15.00
N HIS A 494 -12.80 30.00 15.84
CA HIS A 494 -11.77 30.98 15.53
C HIS A 494 -10.93 30.56 14.32
N HIS A 495 -10.67 29.27 14.15
CA HIS A 495 -10.05 28.70 12.95
C HIS A 495 -10.88 28.97 11.69
N ARG A 496 -12.18 28.66 11.71
CA ARG A 496 -13.11 28.94 10.59
C ARG A 496 -13.26 30.44 10.30
N ASN A 497 -13.13 31.28 11.32
CA ASN A 497 -13.20 32.74 11.21
C ASN A 497 -11.84 33.40 10.86
N GLY A 498 -10.79 32.61 10.56
CA GLY A 498 -9.46 33.13 10.20
C GLY A 498 -8.67 33.77 11.35
N LYS A 499 -9.13 33.64 12.61
CA LYS A 499 -8.48 34.16 13.82
C LYS A 499 -7.60 33.09 14.45
N TYR A 500 -6.52 32.75 13.76
CA TYR A 500 -5.76 31.55 14.07
C TYR A 500 -4.98 31.59 15.41
N SER A 501 -4.53 32.77 15.86
CA SER A 501 -3.86 32.92 17.18
C SER A 501 -4.78 32.54 18.33
N ASP A 502 -6.02 33.00 18.26
CA ASP A 502 -7.05 32.70 19.25
C ASP A 502 -7.39 31.21 19.19
N ALA A 503 -7.51 30.65 17.97
CA ALA A 503 -7.76 29.23 17.77
C ALA A 503 -6.71 28.33 18.46
N LEU A 504 -5.43 28.68 18.33
CA LEU A 504 -4.33 27.98 19.00
C LEU A 504 -4.43 28.08 20.52
N SER A 505 -4.67 29.27 21.07
CA SER A 505 -4.79 29.46 22.53
C SER A 505 -5.92 28.60 23.13
N TYR A 506 -7.06 28.52 22.44
CA TYR A 506 -8.20 27.73 22.90
C TYR A 506 -7.95 26.22 22.74
N HIS A 507 -7.26 25.79 21.68
CA HIS A 507 -6.82 24.39 21.56
C HIS A 507 -5.80 24.00 22.62
N GLU A 508 -4.90 24.92 23.02
CA GLU A 508 -3.95 24.71 24.11
C GLU A 508 -4.65 24.60 25.48
N MET A 509 -5.61 25.48 25.77
CA MET A 509 -6.44 25.38 26.98
C MET A 509 -7.20 24.05 27.03
N ALA A 510 -7.77 23.61 25.90
CA ALA A 510 -8.43 22.31 25.80
C ALA A 510 -7.46 21.14 26.04
N LEU A 511 -6.27 21.20 25.46
CA LEU A 511 -5.23 20.18 25.59
C LEU A 511 -4.77 20.06 27.04
N ASN A 512 -4.49 21.18 27.71
CA ASN A 512 -4.02 21.22 29.10
C ASN A 512 -5.02 20.60 30.08
N ILE A 513 -6.32 20.81 29.87
CA ILE A 513 -7.36 20.15 30.68
C ILE A 513 -7.40 18.65 30.39
N ARG A 514 -7.30 18.25 29.11
CA ARG A 514 -7.36 16.82 28.72
C ARG A 514 -6.16 16.03 29.22
N LEU A 515 -4.95 16.56 29.14
CA LEU A 515 -3.72 15.92 29.63
C LEU A 515 -3.73 15.68 31.15
N LYS A 516 -4.47 16.49 31.93
CA LYS A 516 -4.66 16.26 33.37
C LYS A 516 -5.62 15.10 33.69
N SER A 517 -6.50 14.77 32.75
CA SER A 517 -7.60 13.79 32.95
C SER A 517 -7.40 12.48 32.20
N LEU A 518 -6.53 12.45 31.19
CA LEU A 518 -6.34 11.33 30.26
C LEU A 518 -4.84 11.09 30.03
N PRO A 519 -4.42 9.84 29.81
CA PRO A 519 -3.03 9.53 29.47
C PRO A 519 -2.68 10.13 28.10
N GLU A 520 -1.42 10.53 27.91
CA GLU A 520 -0.94 11.26 26.71
C GLU A 520 -1.23 10.54 25.38
N ASN A 521 -1.37 9.22 25.41
CA ASN A 521 -1.68 8.37 24.26
C ASN A 521 -3.18 8.23 23.95
N HIS A 522 -4.05 8.96 24.64
CA HIS A 522 -5.48 8.84 24.46
C HIS A 522 -5.94 9.44 23.10
N PRO A 523 -6.86 8.79 22.34
CA PRO A 523 -7.28 9.27 21.00
C PRO A 523 -7.85 10.70 20.96
N VAL A 524 -8.45 11.16 22.06
CA VAL A 524 -8.97 12.54 22.18
C VAL A 524 -7.83 13.58 22.14
N ILE A 525 -6.64 13.23 22.62
CA ILE A 525 -5.45 14.10 22.54
C ILE A 525 -4.95 14.18 21.09
N ALA A 526 -4.94 13.05 20.37
CA ALA A 526 -4.63 13.04 18.94
C ALA A 526 -5.61 13.87 18.11
N GLN A 527 -6.89 13.89 18.47
CA GLN A 527 -7.89 14.75 17.83
C GLN A 527 -7.63 16.23 18.04
N ILE A 528 -7.17 16.63 19.24
CA ILE A 528 -6.80 18.02 19.52
C ILE A 528 -5.56 18.39 18.70
N TYR A 529 -4.52 17.55 18.71
CA TYR A 529 -3.32 17.78 17.89
C TYR A 529 -3.61 17.86 16.39
N ASN A 530 -4.50 17.01 15.85
CA ASN A 530 -4.92 17.09 14.45
C ASN A 530 -5.64 18.41 14.11
N LYS A 531 -6.51 18.88 15.01
CA LYS A 531 -7.18 20.19 14.84
C LYS A 531 -6.20 21.35 14.93
N THR A 532 -5.29 21.31 15.90
CA THR A 532 -4.18 22.28 16.03
C THR A 532 -3.31 22.28 14.78
N ALA A 533 -3.01 21.10 14.21
CA ALA A 533 -2.28 20.99 12.95
C ALA A 533 -3.04 21.63 11.78
N GLY A 534 -4.36 21.46 11.69
CA GLY A 534 -5.20 22.12 10.68
C GLY A 534 -5.24 23.66 10.83
N VAL A 535 -5.15 24.18 12.06
CA VAL A 535 -4.98 25.63 12.30
C VAL A 535 -3.64 26.10 11.74
N TYR A 536 -2.56 25.36 12.02
CA TYR A 536 -1.23 25.64 11.48
C TYR A 536 -1.17 25.49 9.94
N GLU A 537 -1.84 24.49 9.35
CA GLU A 537 -1.95 24.35 7.90
C GLU A 537 -2.67 25.55 7.27
N SER A 538 -3.73 26.04 7.92
CA SER A 538 -4.45 27.24 7.47
C SER A 538 -3.73 28.56 7.76
N GLN A 539 -2.77 28.54 8.70
CA GLN A 539 -1.81 29.62 8.93
C GLN A 539 -0.58 29.50 8.04
N ASP A 540 -0.52 28.52 7.14
CA ASP A 540 0.59 28.36 6.22
C ASP A 540 1.92 28.03 6.92
N THR A 541 1.83 27.49 8.15
CA THR A 541 2.92 27.10 9.04
C THR A 541 3.14 25.58 8.95
N TYR A 542 3.62 25.09 7.81
CA TYR A 542 3.58 23.64 7.52
C TYR A 542 4.50 22.81 8.41
N THR A 543 5.60 23.38 8.91
CA THR A 543 6.49 22.74 9.88
C THR A 543 5.81 22.44 11.22
N GLU A 544 5.08 23.38 11.77
CA GLU A 544 4.31 23.24 13.01
C GLU A 544 3.13 22.31 12.78
N ALA A 545 2.45 22.46 11.64
CA ALA A 545 1.42 21.53 11.22
C ALA A 545 1.98 20.10 11.18
N LEU A 546 3.16 19.89 10.59
CA LEU A 546 3.83 18.59 10.54
C LEU A 546 4.14 18.06 11.93
N ILE A 547 4.66 18.87 12.86
CA ILE A 547 4.94 18.44 14.25
C ILE A 547 3.66 17.98 14.95
N PHE A 548 2.56 18.71 14.79
CA PHE A 548 1.28 18.37 15.40
C PHE A 548 0.60 17.19 14.70
N TYR A 549 0.74 17.07 13.37
CA TYR A 549 0.36 15.88 12.62
C TYR A 549 1.19 14.67 13.05
N GLU A 550 2.49 14.80 13.27
CA GLU A 550 3.38 13.75 13.75
C GLU A 550 3.08 13.37 15.20
N LYS A 551 2.69 14.31 16.07
CA LYS A 551 2.22 13.99 17.43
C LYS A 551 0.88 13.26 17.41
N ALA A 552 -0.06 13.73 16.59
CA ALA A 552 -1.34 13.05 16.38
C ALA A 552 -1.12 11.65 15.80
N LEU A 553 -0.26 11.56 14.77
CA LEU A 553 0.11 10.33 14.09
C LEU A 553 0.89 9.40 15.02
N LYS A 554 1.80 9.90 15.85
CA LYS A 554 2.55 9.10 16.84
C LYS A 554 1.62 8.55 17.91
N ILE A 555 0.64 9.30 18.39
CA ILE A 555 -0.37 8.77 19.32
C ILE A 555 -1.25 7.73 18.61
N LEU A 556 -1.67 8.01 17.38
CA LEU A 556 -2.45 7.08 16.57
C LEU A 556 -1.65 5.81 16.21
N LEU A 557 -0.34 5.92 15.95
CA LEU A 557 0.60 4.84 15.62
C LEU A 557 1.07 4.07 16.87
N GLN A 558 1.29 4.74 18.00
CA GLN A 558 1.53 4.10 19.30
C GLN A 558 0.26 3.39 19.80
N SER A 559 -0.92 3.82 19.35
CA SER A 559 -2.17 3.05 19.42
C SER A 559 -2.38 2.09 18.25
N SER A 560 -1.40 1.84 17.36
CA SER A 560 -1.60 1.02 16.16
C SER A 560 -0.39 0.27 15.62
N PRO A 561 -0.45 -1.05 15.78
CA PRO A 561 -0.17 -2.03 14.74
C PRO A 561 -1.31 -2.19 13.68
N GLY A 562 -2.39 -1.38 13.69
CA GLY A 562 -3.68 -1.71 13.04
C GLY A 562 -4.16 -0.93 11.80
N SER A 563 -3.53 0.15 11.33
CA SER A 563 -4.14 1.01 10.28
C SER A 563 -4.42 0.31 8.93
N LEU A 564 -3.52 -0.59 8.52
CA LEU A 564 -3.70 -1.40 7.30
C LEU A 564 -4.82 -2.43 7.49
N ASN A 565 -4.94 -2.99 8.71
CA ASN A 565 -6.01 -3.92 9.09
C ASN A 565 -7.37 -3.21 9.08
N TYR A 566 -7.47 -1.95 9.51
CA TYR A 566 -8.72 -1.19 9.48
C TYR A 566 -9.15 -0.78 8.07
N TYR A 567 -8.24 -0.35 7.21
CA TYR A 567 -8.59 -0.09 5.81
C TYR A 567 -8.94 -1.39 5.06
N GLN A 568 -8.28 -2.50 5.40
CA GLN A 568 -8.64 -3.82 4.87
C GLN A 568 -10.03 -4.27 5.35
N LYS A 569 -10.32 -4.15 6.65
CA LYS A 569 -11.66 -4.40 7.21
C LYS A 569 -12.72 -3.47 6.58
N ALA A 570 -12.41 -2.20 6.36
CA ALA A 570 -13.31 -1.25 5.69
C ALA A 570 -13.54 -1.61 4.21
N LEU A 571 -12.51 -2.10 3.52
CA LEU A 571 -12.62 -2.60 2.16
C LEU A 571 -13.50 -3.84 2.10
N ASP A 572 -13.30 -4.80 3.02
CA ASP A 572 -14.09 -6.03 3.10
C ASP A 572 -15.57 -5.74 3.44
N ILE A 573 -15.84 -4.77 4.30
CA ILE A 573 -17.20 -4.28 4.59
C ILE A 573 -17.80 -3.62 3.35
N ARG A 574 -17.07 -2.73 2.68
CA ARG A 574 -17.56 -1.99 1.51
C ARG A 574 -17.82 -2.90 0.31
N LEU A 575 -16.98 -3.90 0.07
CA LEU A 575 -17.18 -4.94 -0.94
C LEU A 575 -18.43 -5.80 -0.69
N LYS A 576 -18.85 -5.95 0.58
CA LYS A 576 -20.05 -6.72 0.95
C LYS A 576 -21.33 -5.89 1.04
N SER A 577 -21.22 -4.60 1.37
CA SER A 577 -22.37 -3.72 1.72
C SER A 577 -22.77 -2.75 0.60
N LEU A 578 -21.88 -2.47 -0.34
CA LEU A 578 -22.15 -1.55 -1.44
C LEU A 578 -22.26 -2.34 -2.74
N PRO A 579 -23.07 -1.86 -3.72
CA PRO A 579 -23.07 -2.43 -5.06
C PRO A 579 -21.64 -2.50 -5.62
N GLU A 580 -21.36 -3.50 -6.45
CA GLU A 580 -20.03 -3.78 -7.02
C GLU A 580 -19.43 -2.61 -7.83
N ASN A 581 -20.16 -1.50 -7.99
CA ASN A 581 -19.76 -0.29 -8.70
C ASN A 581 -19.68 0.97 -7.80
N HIS A 582 -19.67 0.86 -6.47
CA HIS A 582 -19.70 2.03 -5.59
C HIS A 582 -18.32 2.72 -5.43
N PRO A 583 -18.19 4.04 -5.73
CA PRO A 583 -16.90 4.76 -5.75
C PRO A 583 -16.09 4.68 -4.45
N ASP A 584 -16.76 4.54 -3.30
CA ASP A 584 -16.09 4.42 -1.99
C ASP A 584 -15.21 3.18 -1.87
N ILE A 585 -15.49 2.09 -2.59
CA ILE A 585 -14.63 0.90 -2.62
C ILE A 585 -13.27 1.28 -3.22
N ALA A 586 -13.28 1.99 -4.36
CA ALA A 586 -12.06 2.48 -4.99
C ALA A 586 -11.32 3.52 -4.15
N THR A 587 -12.03 4.38 -3.43
CA THR A 587 -11.42 5.32 -2.48
C THR A 587 -10.71 4.59 -1.34
N THR A 588 -11.28 3.49 -0.84
CA THR A 588 -10.63 2.65 0.20
C THR A 588 -9.36 2.01 -0.32
N LEU A 589 -9.41 1.43 -1.52
CA LEU A 589 -8.27 0.82 -2.19
C LEU A 589 -7.13 1.85 -2.41
N GLN A 590 -7.48 3.08 -2.80
CA GLN A 590 -6.52 4.18 -2.92
C GLN A 590 -5.87 4.56 -1.59
N ASN A 591 -6.64 4.58 -0.50
CA ASN A 591 -6.09 4.87 0.82
C ASN A 591 -5.16 3.75 1.32
N ILE A 592 -5.50 2.48 1.10
CA ILE A 592 -4.61 1.33 1.38
C ILE A 592 -3.31 1.49 0.60
N ALA A 593 -3.42 1.80 -0.69
CA ALA A 593 -2.26 2.02 -1.56
C ALA A 593 -1.39 3.19 -1.07
N GLY A 594 -2.00 4.30 -0.63
CA GLY A 594 -1.30 5.44 -0.04
C GLY A 594 -0.50 5.07 1.21
N VAL A 595 -1.06 4.23 2.09
CA VAL A 595 -0.37 3.76 3.31
C VAL A 595 0.79 2.82 2.96
N HIS A 596 0.64 1.97 1.95
CA HIS A 596 1.74 1.15 1.46
C HIS A 596 2.87 2.00 0.85
N ALA A 597 2.52 3.03 0.06
CA ALA A 597 3.49 3.95 -0.53
C ALA A 597 4.27 4.72 0.55
N SER A 598 3.60 5.26 1.58
CA SER A 598 4.28 5.97 2.68
C SER A 598 5.20 5.07 3.52
N ARG A 599 5.02 3.75 3.46
CA ARG A 599 5.90 2.76 4.10
C ARG A 599 7.05 2.28 3.20
N GLY A 600 7.16 2.82 1.98
CA GLY A 600 8.13 2.36 0.98
C GLY A 600 7.75 1.06 0.26
N ASN A 601 6.56 0.50 0.53
CA ASN A 601 6.06 -0.73 -0.10
C ASN A 601 5.38 -0.42 -1.45
N TYR A 602 6.15 0.15 -2.38
CA TYR A 602 5.62 0.71 -3.64
C TYR A 602 4.99 -0.33 -4.57
N THR A 603 5.47 -1.56 -4.58
CA THR A 603 4.90 -2.67 -5.38
C THR A 603 3.47 -2.99 -4.96
N GLU A 604 3.24 -3.08 -3.66
CA GLU A 604 1.91 -3.36 -3.10
C GLU A 604 0.97 -2.16 -3.28
N ALA A 605 1.50 -0.94 -3.13
CA ALA A 605 0.77 0.28 -3.43
C ALA A 605 0.24 0.30 -4.88
N LEU A 606 1.09 -0.02 -5.86
CA LEU A 606 0.69 -0.09 -7.26
C LEU A 606 -0.34 -1.18 -7.54
N ASN A 607 -0.27 -2.32 -6.83
CA ASN A 607 -1.26 -3.39 -6.93
C ASN A 607 -2.65 -2.93 -6.47
N TYR A 608 -2.73 -2.26 -5.31
CA TYR A 608 -3.99 -1.70 -4.81
C TYR A 608 -4.52 -0.56 -5.68
N TYR A 609 -3.65 0.30 -6.23
CA TYR A 609 -4.09 1.31 -7.20
C TYR A 609 -4.63 0.69 -8.50
N ARG A 610 -4.06 -0.42 -9.00
CA ARG A 610 -4.62 -1.16 -10.15
C ARG A 610 -5.99 -1.73 -9.84
N LYS A 611 -6.19 -2.28 -8.65
CA LYS A 611 -7.52 -2.75 -8.20
C LYS A 611 -8.52 -1.59 -8.17
N ALA A 612 -8.12 -0.43 -7.63
CA ALA A 612 -8.96 0.78 -7.62
C ALA A 612 -9.27 1.28 -9.04
N HIS A 613 -8.30 1.19 -9.96
CA HIS A 613 -8.43 1.60 -11.36
C HIS A 613 -9.50 0.78 -12.09
N ASN A 614 -9.38 -0.54 -12.03
CA ASN A 614 -10.35 -1.47 -12.65
C ASN A 614 -11.76 -1.22 -12.11
N PHE A 615 -11.87 -0.98 -10.80
CA PHE A 615 -13.14 -0.72 -10.16
C PHE A 615 -13.79 0.58 -10.65
N LEU A 616 -13.02 1.68 -10.74
CA LEU A 616 -13.54 2.97 -11.21
C LEU A 616 -13.94 2.95 -12.68
N LEU A 617 -13.19 2.27 -13.56
CA LEU A 617 -13.53 2.17 -14.98
C LEU A 617 -14.82 1.40 -15.25
N ASN A 618 -15.14 0.40 -14.41
CA ASN A 618 -16.40 -0.34 -14.53
C ASN A 618 -17.61 0.46 -14.00
N SER A 619 -17.36 1.51 -13.22
CA SER A 619 -18.39 2.19 -12.42
C SER A 619 -18.70 3.61 -12.86
N LEU A 620 -17.71 4.32 -13.42
CA LEU A 620 -17.78 5.73 -13.73
C LEU A 620 -17.27 6.00 -15.16
N PRO A 621 -17.78 7.04 -15.84
CA PRO A 621 -17.23 7.46 -17.13
C PRO A 621 -15.74 7.81 -17.00
N GLU A 622 -14.95 7.53 -18.03
CA GLU A 622 -13.50 7.79 -18.06
C GLU A 622 -13.12 9.26 -17.76
N SER A 623 -14.04 10.20 -17.98
CA SER A 623 -13.86 11.63 -17.71
C SER A 623 -14.11 12.03 -16.24
N HIS A 624 -14.35 11.10 -15.33
CA HIS A 624 -14.68 11.43 -13.94
C HIS A 624 -13.44 11.86 -13.13
N THR A 625 -13.55 12.91 -12.33
CA THR A 625 -12.44 13.51 -11.56
C THR A 625 -11.79 12.56 -10.55
N TYR A 626 -12.53 11.57 -10.03
CA TYR A 626 -11.97 10.49 -9.19
C TYR A 626 -10.91 9.63 -9.92
N ILE A 627 -11.07 9.40 -11.23
CA ILE A 627 -10.07 8.69 -12.04
C ILE A 627 -8.82 9.56 -12.20
N ALA A 628 -8.97 10.87 -12.35
CA ALA A 628 -7.84 11.79 -12.38
C ALA A 628 -7.06 11.82 -11.04
N ASN A 629 -7.75 11.74 -9.90
CA ASN A 629 -7.10 11.67 -8.59
C ASN A 629 -6.32 10.37 -8.41
N LEU A 630 -6.89 9.24 -8.84
CA LEU A 630 -6.20 7.96 -8.87
C LEU A 630 -4.92 8.04 -9.72
N TYR A 631 -5.02 8.55 -10.96
CA TYR A 631 -3.86 8.69 -11.83
C TYR A 631 -2.80 9.64 -11.27
N ASN A 632 -3.21 10.73 -10.61
CA ASN A 632 -2.28 11.60 -9.90
C ASN A 632 -1.53 10.85 -8.79
N ASN A 633 -2.21 10.01 -8.02
CA ASN A 633 -1.60 9.24 -6.94
C ASN A 633 -0.67 8.12 -7.46
N VAL A 634 -1.05 7.45 -8.55
CA VAL A 634 -0.17 6.49 -9.25
C VAL A 634 1.05 7.20 -9.81
N GLY A 635 0.86 8.35 -10.45
CA GLY A 635 1.96 9.19 -10.95
C GLY A 635 2.94 9.58 -9.86
N LYS A 636 2.45 9.90 -8.65
CA LYS A 636 3.29 10.19 -7.48
C LYS A 636 4.13 8.99 -7.06
N VAL A 637 3.53 7.80 -6.93
CA VAL A 637 4.28 6.59 -6.59
C VAL A 637 5.31 6.25 -7.66
N GLN A 638 4.98 6.40 -8.94
CA GLN A 638 5.94 6.15 -10.03
C GLN A 638 7.07 7.19 -10.04
N HIS A 639 6.80 8.43 -9.65
CA HIS A 639 7.83 9.45 -9.48
C HIS A 639 8.79 9.10 -8.34
N GLU A 640 8.26 8.68 -7.19
CA GLU A 640 9.05 8.26 -6.01
C GLU A 640 9.88 7.00 -6.26
N THR A 641 9.43 6.09 -7.13
CA THR A 641 10.19 4.89 -7.53
C THR A 641 11.21 5.14 -8.65
N GLY A 642 11.26 6.35 -9.21
CA GLY A 642 12.18 6.72 -10.29
C GLY A 642 11.70 6.35 -11.70
N ASN A 643 10.48 5.83 -11.86
CA ASN A 643 9.87 5.49 -13.15
C ASN A 643 9.26 6.72 -13.83
N TYR A 644 10.10 7.68 -14.19
CA TYR A 644 9.67 9.02 -14.62
C TYR A 644 8.79 9.05 -15.88
N SER A 645 9.05 8.19 -16.88
CA SER A 645 8.23 8.11 -18.10
C SER A 645 6.80 7.71 -17.79
N GLU A 646 6.63 6.72 -16.91
CA GLU A 646 5.34 6.23 -16.49
C GLU A 646 4.62 7.24 -15.58
N ALA A 647 5.37 7.94 -14.71
CA ALA A 647 4.84 9.04 -13.91
C ALA A 647 4.25 10.16 -14.78
N LEU A 648 4.98 10.60 -15.82
CA LEU A 648 4.50 11.59 -16.79
C LEU A 648 3.23 11.11 -17.52
N ASN A 649 3.20 9.85 -17.96
CA ASN A 649 2.04 9.26 -18.62
C ASN A 649 0.79 9.33 -17.72
N TYR A 650 0.88 8.94 -16.45
CA TYR A 650 -0.25 9.01 -15.52
C TYR A 650 -0.64 10.45 -15.17
N TYR A 651 0.32 11.34 -14.94
CA TYR A 651 0.00 12.74 -14.69
C TYR A 651 -0.64 13.42 -15.91
N GLN A 652 -0.22 13.08 -17.13
CA GLN A 652 -0.85 13.59 -18.35
C GLN A 652 -2.29 13.09 -18.49
N LYS A 653 -2.55 11.80 -18.22
CA LYS A 653 -3.93 11.27 -18.18
C LYS A 653 -4.79 12.00 -17.14
N ALA A 654 -4.24 12.27 -15.95
CA ALA A 654 -4.93 13.04 -14.92
C ALA A 654 -5.21 14.48 -15.36
N LEU A 655 -4.25 15.11 -16.04
CA LEU A 655 -4.37 16.47 -16.58
C LEU A 655 -5.45 16.55 -17.65
N ASP A 656 -5.47 15.62 -18.61
CA ASP A 656 -6.44 15.60 -19.71
C ASP A 656 -7.89 15.48 -19.20
N ILE A 657 -8.10 14.65 -18.17
CA ILE A 657 -9.40 14.56 -17.50
C ILE A 657 -9.74 15.88 -16.81
N ARG A 658 -8.83 16.42 -15.99
CA ARG A 658 -9.05 17.66 -15.23
C ARG A 658 -9.32 18.86 -16.14
N LEU A 659 -8.62 19.00 -17.27
CA LEU A 659 -8.86 20.06 -18.26
C LEU A 659 -10.23 19.96 -18.93
N LYS A 660 -10.75 18.74 -19.14
CA LYS A 660 -12.10 18.52 -19.71
C LYS A 660 -13.21 18.73 -18.67
N SER A 661 -12.96 18.40 -17.41
CA SER A 661 -13.99 18.36 -16.37
C SER A 661 -14.03 19.59 -15.44
N LEU A 662 -12.96 20.38 -15.36
CA LEU A 662 -12.83 21.50 -14.42
C LEU A 662 -12.60 22.83 -15.16
N PRO A 663 -12.96 23.97 -14.54
CA PRO A 663 -12.64 25.29 -15.08
C PRO A 663 -11.13 25.49 -15.26
N GLU A 664 -10.73 26.30 -16.25
CA GLU A 664 -9.33 26.51 -16.65
C GLU A 664 -8.39 26.93 -15.49
N ASN A 665 -8.90 27.72 -14.55
CA ASN A 665 -8.11 28.19 -13.40
C ASN A 665 -8.28 27.33 -12.13
N HIS A 666 -8.75 26.09 -12.25
CA HIS A 666 -8.99 25.25 -11.07
C HIS A 666 -7.67 24.82 -10.39
N PRO A 667 -7.54 24.91 -9.05
CA PRO A 667 -6.31 24.58 -8.32
C PRO A 667 -5.75 23.18 -8.59
N TYR A 668 -6.61 22.18 -8.81
CA TYR A 668 -6.18 20.82 -9.18
C TYR A 668 -5.45 20.73 -10.53
N ILE A 669 -5.69 21.64 -11.48
CA ILE A 669 -4.92 21.71 -12.73
C ILE A 669 -3.51 22.22 -12.43
N ALA A 670 -3.40 23.28 -11.62
CA ALA A 670 -2.10 23.79 -11.17
C ALA A 670 -1.30 22.74 -10.39
N MET A 671 -1.97 21.95 -9.54
CA MET A 671 -1.35 20.84 -8.82
C MET A 671 -0.80 19.77 -9.77
N THR A 672 -1.56 19.39 -10.82
CA THR A 672 -1.04 18.43 -11.82
C THR A 672 0.17 19.00 -12.55
N TYR A 673 0.14 20.27 -12.96
CA TYR A 673 1.27 20.92 -13.62
C TYR A 673 2.51 20.99 -12.71
N ASN A 674 2.33 21.30 -11.43
CA ASN A 674 3.41 21.27 -10.44
C ASN A 674 4.05 19.88 -10.31
N ASN A 675 3.22 18.82 -10.34
CA ASN A 675 3.73 17.44 -10.26
C ASN A 675 4.47 17.02 -11.53
N ILE A 676 3.93 17.35 -12.71
CA ILE A 676 4.61 17.13 -14.01
C ILE A 676 5.97 17.84 -14.04
N ALA A 677 6.00 19.11 -13.61
CA ALA A 677 7.22 19.88 -13.51
C ALA A 677 8.24 19.23 -12.56
N GLY A 678 7.77 18.69 -11.42
CA GLY A 678 8.59 17.93 -10.48
C GLY A 678 9.24 16.70 -11.11
N VAL A 679 8.52 15.97 -11.96
CA VAL A 679 9.07 14.81 -12.69
C VAL A 679 10.15 15.25 -13.69
N TYR A 680 9.87 16.28 -14.51
CA TYR A 680 10.87 16.81 -15.44
C TYR A 680 12.11 17.35 -14.73
N LYS A 681 11.95 17.97 -13.56
CA LYS A 681 13.08 18.37 -12.72
C LYS A 681 13.90 17.14 -12.30
N SER A 682 13.26 16.08 -11.81
CA SER A 682 13.94 14.84 -11.42
C SER A 682 14.63 14.12 -12.59
N GLN A 683 14.13 14.27 -13.83
CA GLN A 683 14.79 13.77 -15.05
C GLN A 683 15.97 14.64 -15.51
N GLY A 684 16.11 15.86 -14.98
CA GLY A 684 17.11 16.83 -15.43
C GLY A 684 16.71 17.66 -16.66
N THR A 685 15.49 17.50 -17.18
CA THR A 685 14.95 18.33 -18.28
C THR A 685 14.38 19.65 -17.74
N LEU A 686 15.29 20.51 -17.27
CA LEU A 686 14.96 21.71 -16.49
C LEU A 686 14.13 22.74 -17.29
N THR A 687 14.26 22.79 -18.62
CA THR A 687 13.47 23.70 -19.48
C THR A 687 11.98 23.40 -19.43
N ASP A 688 11.61 22.13 -19.50
CA ASP A 688 10.20 21.72 -19.46
C ASP A 688 9.64 21.91 -18.05
N ALA A 689 10.44 21.63 -17.02
CA ALA A 689 10.07 21.89 -15.63
C ALA A 689 9.67 23.36 -15.41
N LEU A 690 10.44 24.32 -15.95
CA LEU A 690 10.11 25.75 -15.87
C LEU A 690 8.76 26.06 -16.52
N VAL A 691 8.53 25.60 -17.76
CA VAL A 691 7.28 25.83 -18.49
C VAL A 691 6.06 25.34 -17.69
N TYR A 692 6.16 24.15 -17.08
CA TYR A 692 5.05 23.59 -16.31
C TYR A 692 4.88 24.26 -14.93
N TYR A 693 5.96 24.63 -14.23
CA TYR A 693 5.85 25.41 -13.00
C TYR A 693 5.27 26.81 -13.25
N GLU A 694 5.63 27.47 -14.36
CA GLU A 694 5.06 28.76 -14.77
C GLU A 694 3.56 28.65 -15.09
N LYS A 695 3.13 27.57 -15.78
CA LYS A 695 1.71 27.28 -16.00
C LYS A 695 0.96 27.13 -14.67
N ALA A 696 1.52 26.37 -13.73
CA ALA A 696 0.93 26.20 -12.40
C ALA A 696 0.84 27.55 -11.65
N LEU A 697 1.89 28.37 -11.70
CA LEU A 697 1.96 29.67 -11.06
C LEU A 697 0.94 30.65 -11.63
N ASN A 698 0.80 30.70 -12.97
CA ASN A 698 -0.18 31.56 -13.64
C ASN A 698 -1.63 31.21 -13.25
N ILE A 699 -1.95 29.93 -13.11
CA ILE A 699 -3.28 29.49 -12.65
C ILE A 699 -3.50 29.91 -11.19
N GLN A 700 -2.51 29.72 -10.31
CA GLN A 700 -2.64 30.07 -8.90
C GLN A 700 -2.70 31.57 -8.65
N LEU A 701 -1.94 32.39 -9.39
CA LEU A 701 -2.03 33.85 -9.33
C LEU A 701 -3.40 34.38 -9.74
N LYS A 702 -4.10 33.68 -10.64
CA LYS A 702 -5.47 34.05 -11.07
C LYS A 702 -6.56 33.56 -10.11
N SER A 703 -6.32 32.47 -9.36
CA SER A 703 -7.33 31.79 -8.54
C SER A 703 -7.19 32.06 -7.04
N LEU A 704 -6.01 32.46 -6.58
CA LEU A 704 -5.69 32.65 -5.17
C LEU A 704 -5.19 34.09 -4.93
N PRO A 705 -5.40 34.65 -3.73
CA PRO A 705 -4.77 35.91 -3.33
C PRO A 705 -3.24 35.86 -3.50
N ALA A 706 -2.63 36.97 -3.91
CA ALA A 706 -1.19 37.04 -4.25
C ALA A 706 -0.23 36.64 -3.10
N ASN A 707 -0.75 36.55 -1.88
CA ASN A 707 -0.05 36.21 -0.64
C ASN A 707 -0.26 34.76 -0.17
N HIS A 708 -0.97 33.93 -0.93
CA HIS A 708 -1.19 32.52 -0.57
C HIS A 708 0.10 31.68 -0.67
N THR A 709 0.34 30.81 0.30
CA THR A 709 1.48 29.86 0.30
C THR A 709 1.71 29.01 -0.93
N HIS A 710 0.66 28.56 -1.61
CA HIS A 710 0.87 27.72 -2.78
C HIS A 710 1.65 28.47 -3.87
N ILE A 711 1.48 29.80 -3.95
CA ILE A 711 2.30 30.69 -4.80
C ILE A 711 3.74 30.74 -4.29
N ALA A 712 3.98 30.81 -2.98
CA ALA A 712 5.33 30.77 -2.40
C ALA A 712 6.05 29.44 -2.68
N THR A 713 5.34 28.32 -2.63
CA THR A 713 5.87 26.99 -2.98
C THR A 713 6.26 26.92 -4.46
N LEU A 714 5.44 27.47 -5.36
CA LEU A 714 5.74 27.52 -6.79
C LEU A 714 6.94 28.42 -7.08
N TYR A 715 7.04 29.58 -6.42
CA TYR A 715 8.24 30.42 -6.50
C TYR A 715 9.48 29.69 -5.98
N SER A 716 9.39 28.96 -4.87
CA SER A 716 10.51 28.17 -4.35
C SER A 716 10.93 27.06 -5.33
N ASN A 717 9.96 26.41 -5.99
CA ASN A 717 10.22 25.37 -6.99
C ASN A 717 10.91 25.96 -8.24
N LEU A 718 10.40 27.08 -8.77
CA LEU A 718 11.04 27.83 -9.87
C LEU A 718 12.45 28.27 -9.50
N GLY A 719 12.62 28.83 -8.31
CA GLY A 719 13.94 29.22 -7.79
C GLY A 719 14.92 28.05 -7.75
N THR A 720 14.44 26.87 -7.33
CA THR A 720 15.28 25.67 -7.31
C THR A 720 15.66 25.22 -8.72
N VAL A 721 14.73 25.23 -9.68
CA VAL A 721 15.02 24.83 -11.07
C VAL A 721 15.99 25.82 -11.74
N HIS A 722 15.84 27.13 -11.50
CA HIS A 722 16.78 28.13 -11.97
C HIS A 722 18.17 27.96 -11.35
N HIS A 723 18.25 27.63 -10.06
CA HIS A 723 19.51 27.28 -9.40
C HIS A 723 20.17 26.07 -10.05
N ASP A 724 19.42 24.99 -10.31
CA ASP A 724 19.92 23.77 -10.93
C ASP A 724 20.40 24.01 -12.38
N LYS A 725 19.84 25.02 -13.07
CA LYS A 725 20.27 25.46 -14.41
C LYS A 725 21.47 26.42 -14.39
N GLY A 726 21.83 26.96 -13.22
CA GLY A 726 22.89 27.97 -13.06
C GLY A 726 22.43 29.42 -13.26
N ASN A 727 21.13 29.67 -13.40
CA ASN A 727 20.56 31.02 -13.53
C ASN A 727 20.37 31.63 -12.13
N TYR A 728 21.47 32.02 -11.49
CA TYR A 728 21.45 32.40 -10.07
C TYR A 728 20.66 33.68 -9.74
N SER A 729 20.61 34.65 -10.67
CA SER A 729 19.83 35.89 -10.51
C SER A 729 18.32 35.62 -10.44
N GLU A 730 17.80 34.81 -11.36
CA GLU A 730 16.40 34.41 -11.42
C GLU A 730 16.04 33.50 -10.25
N ALA A 731 16.97 32.64 -9.84
CA ALA A 731 16.80 31.82 -8.64
C ALA A 731 16.60 32.70 -7.40
N LEU A 732 17.46 33.71 -7.21
CA LEU A 732 17.32 34.70 -6.12
C LEU A 732 15.99 35.45 -6.22
N TYR A 733 15.64 35.98 -7.39
CA TYR A 733 14.36 36.67 -7.61
C TYR A 733 13.17 35.83 -7.16
N HIS A 734 13.13 34.55 -7.52
CA HIS A 734 12.04 33.68 -7.12
C HIS A 734 12.07 33.33 -5.63
N PHE A 735 13.22 33.04 -5.03
CA PHE A 735 13.30 32.79 -3.59
C PHE A 735 12.99 34.02 -2.74
N GLU A 736 13.37 35.22 -3.19
CA GLU A 736 13.01 36.49 -2.55
C GLU A 736 11.50 36.76 -2.62
N ASN A 737 10.87 36.47 -3.76
CA ASN A 737 9.41 36.54 -3.86
C ASN A 737 8.71 35.51 -2.95
N ALA A 738 9.23 34.28 -2.88
CA ALA A 738 8.72 33.28 -1.94
C ALA A 738 8.86 33.76 -0.49
N LEU A 739 10.01 34.36 -0.14
CA LEU A 739 10.27 34.93 1.18
C LEU A 739 9.30 36.07 1.49
N HIS A 740 9.09 36.98 0.53
CA HIS A 740 8.18 38.12 0.69
C HIS A 740 6.73 37.67 0.91
N VAL A 741 6.28 36.63 0.19
CA VAL A 741 4.95 36.04 0.38
C VAL A 741 4.84 35.41 1.78
N LYS A 742 5.83 34.61 2.21
CA LYS A 742 5.83 33.96 3.53
C LYS A 742 5.89 34.96 4.70
N LEU A 743 6.71 35.99 4.61
CA LEU A 743 6.85 37.02 5.68
C LEU A 743 5.61 37.89 5.88
N LYS A 744 4.63 37.87 4.96
CA LYS A 744 3.34 38.57 5.16
C LYS A 744 2.39 37.83 6.11
N HIS A 745 2.55 36.51 6.29
CA HIS A 745 1.66 35.67 7.07
C HIS A 745 2.33 35.02 8.27
N LEU A 746 3.65 34.83 8.18
CA LEU A 746 4.46 34.14 9.17
C LEU A 746 5.35 35.16 9.88
N SER A 747 5.57 34.97 11.18
CA SER A 747 6.57 35.76 11.89
C SER A 747 7.97 35.50 11.30
N GLU A 748 8.88 36.46 11.43
CA GLU A 748 10.27 36.28 10.99
C GLU A 748 10.94 35.06 11.67
N THR A 749 10.40 34.59 12.79
CA THR A 749 10.90 33.45 13.56
C THR A 749 10.24 32.12 13.21
N HIS A 750 9.47 32.06 12.13
CA HIS A 750 8.73 30.86 11.73
C HIS A 750 9.64 29.84 11.00
N PRO A 751 9.57 28.51 11.27
CA PRO A 751 10.49 27.53 10.67
C PRO A 751 10.37 27.42 9.14
N ASP A 752 9.19 27.59 8.55
CA ASP A 752 9.03 27.71 7.09
C ASP A 752 9.86 28.85 6.45
N THR A 753 10.15 29.92 7.20
CA THR A 753 11.04 31.01 6.78
C THR A 753 12.50 30.56 6.77
N ALA A 754 12.90 29.70 7.73
CA ALA A 754 14.24 29.13 7.79
C ALA A 754 14.56 28.25 6.57
N THR A 755 13.57 27.57 6.01
CA THR A 755 13.72 26.77 4.78
C THR A 755 14.06 27.65 3.58
N ILE A 756 13.40 28.81 3.43
CA ILE A 756 13.70 29.73 2.32
C ILE A 756 15.10 30.33 2.48
N TYR A 757 15.48 30.77 3.68
CA TYR A 757 16.85 31.22 3.95
C TYR A 757 17.90 30.13 3.66
N SER A 758 17.59 28.87 3.98
CA SER A 758 18.45 27.72 3.67
C SER A 758 18.60 27.47 2.17
N ASN A 759 17.66 27.92 1.34
CA ASN A 759 17.72 27.80 -0.13
C ASN A 759 18.42 29.00 -0.80
N ILE A 760 18.39 30.18 -0.17
CA ILE A 760 19.10 31.39 -0.64
C ILE A 760 20.61 31.28 -0.40
N GLY A 761 21.02 30.74 0.76
CA GLY A 761 22.44 30.62 1.14
C GLY A 761 23.32 29.90 0.10
N PRO A 762 22.92 28.73 -0.44
CA PRO A 762 23.68 28.02 -1.47
C PRO A 762 23.89 28.83 -2.75
N ILE A 763 22.94 29.70 -3.12
CA ILE A 763 23.07 30.54 -4.31
C ILE A 763 24.17 31.59 -4.09
N HIS A 764 24.15 32.29 -2.96
CA HIS A 764 25.22 33.23 -2.62
C HIS A 764 26.58 32.53 -2.53
N ASN A 765 26.63 31.29 -2.01
CA ASN A 765 27.85 30.50 -2.02
C ASN A 765 28.36 30.22 -3.45
N LYS A 766 27.48 29.88 -4.39
CA LYS A 766 27.83 29.62 -5.79
C LYS A 766 28.27 30.87 -6.56
N ILE A 767 27.71 32.03 -6.25
CA ILE A 767 28.14 33.32 -6.83
C ILE A 767 29.45 33.81 -6.18
N GLY A 768 29.89 33.21 -5.07
CA GLY A 768 31.10 33.59 -4.32
C GLY A 768 30.88 34.68 -3.26
N ASN A 769 29.63 35.07 -3.00
CA ASN A 769 29.29 35.98 -1.91
C ASN A 769 29.12 35.22 -0.59
N TYR A 770 30.23 34.69 -0.09
CA TYR A 770 30.25 33.85 1.11
C TYR A 770 29.72 34.52 2.40
N PRO A 771 29.98 35.81 2.68
CA PRO A 771 29.44 36.48 3.86
C PRO A 771 27.91 36.47 3.89
N GLU A 772 27.26 36.71 2.76
CA GLU A 772 25.80 36.72 2.68
C GLU A 772 25.24 35.30 2.79
N ALA A 773 25.93 34.30 2.23
CA ALA A 773 25.57 32.89 2.40
C ALA A 773 25.57 32.48 3.89
N LEU A 774 26.61 32.88 4.64
CA LEU A 774 26.68 32.66 6.08
C LEU A 774 25.56 33.39 6.83
N ASN A 775 25.31 34.67 6.52
CA ASN A 775 24.22 35.45 7.13
C ASN A 775 22.86 34.76 6.99
N TYR A 776 22.51 34.28 5.79
CA TYR A 776 21.26 33.55 5.57
C TYR A 776 21.20 32.22 6.32
N HIS A 777 22.28 31.45 6.33
CA HIS A 777 22.34 30.20 7.09
C HIS A 777 22.28 30.43 8.62
N GLU A 778 22.88 31.50 9.13
CA GLU A 778 22.80 31.90 10.54
C GLU A 778 21.39 32.34 10.94
N LYS A 779 20.69 33.08 10.07
CA LYS A 779 19.26 33.39 10.26
C LYS A 779 18.42 32.11 10.35
N ALA A 780 18.63 31.16 9.43
CA ALA A 780 17.94 29.86 9.47
C ALA A 780 18.28 29.06 10.74
N LEU A 781 19.54 29.08 11.19
CA LEU A 781 20.00 28.40 12.39
C LEU A 781 19.34 28.97 13.65
N ASN A 782 19.31 30.30 13.78
CA ASN A 782 18.70 30.99 14.92
C ASN A 782 17.21 30.70 15.05
N ILE A 783 16.49 30.59 13.93
CA ILE A 783 15.08 30.20 13.91
C ILE A 783 14.95 28.75 14.41
N ARG A 784 15.67 27.81 13.79
CA ARG A 784 15.58 26.37 14.10
C ARG A 784 15.96 26.07 15.56
N LEU A 785 16.96 26.74 16.13
CA LEU A 785 17.33 26.58 17.54
C LEU A 785 16.27 27.10 18.52
N LYS A 786 15.45 28.09 18.12
CA LYS A 786 14.37 28.61 18.95
C LYS A 786 13.08 27.79 18.84
N SER A 787 12.78 27.26 17.65
CA SER A 787 11.52 26.59 17.35
C SER A 787 11.59 25.06 17.48
N LEU A 788 12.78 24.46 17.35
CA LEU A 788 13.00 23.02 17.37
C LEU A 788 13.89 22.63 18.56
N SER A 789 13.89 21.35 18.92
CA SER A 789 14.85 20.84 19.90
C SER A 789 16.27 20.95 19.34
N GLU A 790 17.25 21.17 20.23
CA GLU A 790 18.66 21.33 19.83
C GLU A 790 19.18 20.15 18.98
N ASN A 791 18.63 18.96 19.19
CA ASN A 791 18.98 17.74 18.47
C ASN A 791 18.11 17.47 17.21
N HIS A 792 17.38 18.45 16.68
CA HIS A 792 16.55 18.23 15.49
C HIS A 792 17.39 18.07 14.20
N PRO A 793 17.06 17.13 13.29
CA PRO A 793 17.80 16.92 12.02
C PRO A 793 17.95 18.17 11.14
N ASP A 794 16.94 19.04 11.11
CA ASP A 794 17.02 20.32 10.36
C ASP A 794 18.12 21.25 10.89
N THR A 795 18.42 21.22 12.18
CA THR A 795 19.53 21.97 12.78
C THR A 795 20.86 21.43 12.27
N ALA A 796 21.01 20.10 12.19
CA ALA A 796 22.19 19.47 11.61
C ALA A 796 22.36 19.82 10.12
N THR A 797 21.27 19.90 9.36
CA THR A 797 21.29 20.32 7.95
C THR A 797 21.83 21.75 7.81
N THR A 798 21.42 22.67 8.69
CA THR A 798 21.95 24.04 8.66
C THR A 798 23.44 24.07 8.97
N PHE A 799 23.92 23.31 9.95
CA PHE A 799 25.35 23.20 10.25
C PHE A 799 26.14 22.62 9.07
N ASN A 800 25.62 21.59 8.39
CA ASN A 800 26.21 21.05 7.17
C ASN A 800 26.33 22.10 6.06
N ASN A 801 25.32 22.96 5.89
CA ASN A 801 25.35 24.03 4.88
C ASN A 801 26.37 25.12 5.23
N ILE A 802 26.47 25.53 6.50
CA ILE A 802 27.51 26.46 6.98
C ILE A 802 28.91 25.87 6.74
N ALA A 803 29.10 24.58 7.07
CA ALA A 803 30.34 23.88 6.81
C ALA A 803 30.69 23.85 5.31
N ALA A 804 29.71 23.67 4.43
CA ALA A 804 29.91 23.70 2.99
C ALA A 804 30.34 25.09 2.46
N VAL A 805 29.88 26.19 3.09
CA VAL A 805 30.37 27.53 2.76
C VAL A 805 31.83 27.69 3.17
N TYR A 806 32.20 27.28 4.39
CA TYR A 806 33.61 27.29 4.82
C TYR A 806 34.50 26.39 3.97
N LEU A 807 33.99 25.25 3.51
CA LEU A 807 34.68 24.38 2.57
C LEU A 807 34.92 25.09 1.23
N SER A 808 33.96 25.87 0.75
CA SER A 808 34.09 26.64 -0.50
C SER A 808 35.07 27.82 -0.37
N GLN A 809 35.35 28.26 0.87
CA GLN A 809 36.40 29.23 1.20
C GLN A 809 37.78 28.58 1.46
N ASP A 810 37.91 27.26 1.28
CA ASP A 810 39.10 26.47 1.68
C ASP A 810 39.45 26.59 3.18
N ASN A 811 38.50 27.02 4.03
CA ASN A 811 38.67 27.07 5.48
C ASN A 811 38.30 25.72 6.11
N TYR A 812 39.17 24.74 5.91
CA TYR A 812 38.95 23.36 6.31
C TYR A 812 38.72 23.17 7.82
N ILE A 813 39.35 23.98 8.67
CA ILE A 813 39.23 23.88 10.13
C ILE A 813 37.80 24.18 10.58
N GLN A 814 37.23 25.29 10.10
CA GLN A 814 35.84 25.65 10.45
C GLN A 814 34.84 24.68 9.83
N ALA A 815 35.08 24.24 8.59
CA ALA A 815 34.23 23.25 7.93
C ALA A 815 34.15 21.94 8.74
N LEU A 816 35.30 21.41 9.20
CA LEU A 816 35.33 20.20 10.03
C LEU A 816 34.58 20.39 11.37
N ASN A 817 34.78 21.50 12.07
CA ASN A 817 34.08 21.80 13.32
C ASN A 817 32.55 21.79 13.14
N TYR A 818 32.04 22.44 12.09
CA TYR A 818 30.61 22.45 11.82
C TYR A 818 30.07 21.09 11.33
N PHE A 819 30.84 20.31 10.56
CA PHE A 819 30.47 18.94 10.22
C PHE A 819 30.41 18.02 11.45
N GLU A 820 31.33 18.16 12.41
CA GLU A 820 31.30 17.42 13.68
C GLU A 820 30.05 17.74 14.50
N LYS A 821 29.67 19.02 14.60
CA LYS A 821 28.42 19.42 15.26
C LYS A 821 27.20 18.78 14.60
N ALA A 822 27.15 18.78 13.26
CA ALA A 822 26.07 18.14 12.52
C ALA A 822 26.03 16.62 12.77
N LEU A 823 27.17 15.93 12.74
CA LEU A 823 27.27 14.49 13.03
C LEU A 823 26.82 14.13 14.46
N ASN A 824 27.17 14.95 15.46
CA ASN A 824 26.77 14.74 16.86
C ASN A 824 25.24 14.87 17.06
N ILE A 825 24.59 15.75 16.30
CA ILE A 825 23.13 15.86 16.32
C ILE A 825 22.48 14.66 15.63
N LEU A 826 22.95 14.28 14.43
CA LEU A 826 22.38 13.16 13.69
C LEU A 826 22.54 11.83 14.43
N SER A 827 23.66 11.60 15.10
CA SER A 827 23.89 10.36 15.87
C SER A 827 22.95 10.19 17.06
N LYS A 828 22.41 11.29 17.60
CA LYS A 828 21.43 11.28 18.71
C LYS A 828 19.97 11.23 18.24
N SER A 829 19.70 11.70 17.02
CA SER A 829 18.34 11.94 16.52
C SER A 829 17.87 10.95 15.47
N LEU A 830 18.78 10.33 14.73
CA LEU A 830 18.47 9.43 13.63
C LEU A 830 19.15 8.06 13.81
N PRO A 831 18.60 6.98 13.22
CA PRO A 831 19.26 5.68 13.18
C PRO A 831 20.64 5.78 12.52
N GLU A 832 21.56 4.91 12.96
CA GLU A 832 22.97 4.92 12.56
C GLU A 832 23.20 4.90 11.03
N ASN A 833 22.28 4.29 10.27
CA ASN A 833 22.36 4.20 8.80
C ASN A 833 21.52 5.26 8.06
N HIS A 834 21.23 6.42 8.63
CA HIS A 834 20.45 7.44 7.92
C HIS A 834 21.22 8.06 6.73
N PRO A 835 20.59 8.30 5.55
CA PRO A 835 21.25 8.89 4.37
C PRO A 835 21.93 10.24 4.61
N ASP A 836 21.38 11.08 5.51
CA ASP A 836 21.95 12.40 5.82
C ASP A 836 23.35 12.30 6.46
N THR A 837 23.56 11.28 7.29
CA THR A 837 24.87 10.98 7.90
C THR A 837 25.89 10.65 6.81
N ALA A 838 25.49 9.91 5.76
CA ALA A 838 26.36 9.59 4.64
C ALA A 838 26.79 10.83 3.84
N THR A 839 25.93 11.84 3.74
CA THR A 839 26.27 13.11 3.06
C THR A 839 27.36 13.87 3.80
N ILE A 840 27.28 13.96 5.13
CA ILE A 840 28.32 14.62 5.92
C ILE A 840 29.64 13.84 5.85
N TYR A 841 29.61 12.51 5.97
CA TYR A 841 30.83 11.71 5.81
C TYR A 841 31.48 11.89 4.43
N ASN A 842 30.69 12.00 3.36
CA ASN A 842 31.22 12.29 2.04
C ASN A 842 31.90 13.68 1.99
N ASN A 843 31.34 14.70 2.63
CA ASN A 843 31.95 16.04 2.66
C ASN A 843 33.22 16.10 3.50
N VAL A 844 33.26 15.41 4.64
CA VAL A 844 34.46 15.25 5.47
C VAL A 844 35.55 14.50 4.68
N GLY A 845 35.18 13.44 3.96
CA GLY A 845 36.09 12.73 3.05
C GLY A 845 36.69 13.64 1.98
N LEU A 846 35.91 14.55 1.40
CA LEU A 846 36.39 15.54 0.43
C LEU A 846 37.41 16.52 1.03
N ILE A 847 37.23 16.94 2.29
CA ILE A 847 38.22 17.77 2.98
C ILE A 847 39.54 17.03 3.13
N HIS A 848 39.49 15.79 3.60
CA HIS A 848 40.70 14.99 3.77
C HIS A 848 41.39 14.71 2.42
N ASP A 849 40.65 14.48 1.32
CA ASP A 849 41.19 14.38 -0.04
C ASP A 849 41.93 15.66 -0.43
N LYS A 850 41.30 16.84 -0.22
CA LYS A 850 41.91 18.15 -0.51
C LYS A 850 43.15 18.46 0.32
N GLN A 851 43.22 17.94 1.54
CA GLN A 851 44.38 18.08 2.42
C GLN A 851 45.49 17.05 2.13
N GLY A 852 45.27 16.07 1.25
CA GLY A 852 46.21 14.98 0.98
C GLY A 852 46.18 13.85 2.02
N ASN A 853 45.22 13.87 2.94
CA ASN A 853 45.01 12.85 3.97
C ASN A 853 44.20 11.67 3.39
N TYR A 854 44.80 10.96 2.45
CA TYR A 854 44.07 10.00 1.62
C TYR A 854 43.49 8.80 2.39
N PHE A 855 44.14 8.33 3.46
CA PHE A 855 43.64 7.21 4.27
C PHE A 855 42.31 7.56 4.95
N GLU A 856 42.25 8.72 5.61
CA GLU A 856 41.06 9.26 6.25
C GLU A 856 39.97 9.56 5.22
N ALA A 857 40.33 10.10 4.05
CA ALA A 857 39.40 10.30 2.95
C ALA A 857 38.71 8.99 2.54
N LEU A 858 39.48 7.93 2.30
CA LEU A 858 38.96 6.60 1.96
C LEU A 858 38.09 6.00 3.09
N ASN A 859 38.48 6.19 4.35
CA ASN A 859 37.70 5.74 5.51
C ASN A 859 36.31 6.41 5.55
N TYR A 860 36.26 7.74 5.44
CA TYR A 860 35.00 8.48 5.45
C TYR A 860 34.14 8.20 4.21
N PHE A 861 34.73 8.11 3.02
CA PHE A 861 34.00 7.69 1.83
C PHE A 861 33.48 6.25 1.95
N GLY A 862 34.23 5.34 2.57
CA GLY A 862 33.80 3.97 2.85
C GLY A 862 32.60 3.90 3.79
N LYS A 863 32.60 4.71 4.86
CA LYS A 863 31.43 4.85 5.76
C LYS A 863 30.20 5.38 5.01
N ALA A 864 30.37 6.42 4.20
CA ALA A 864 29.28 6.97 3.38
C ALA A 864 28.73 5.94 2.38
N LEU A 865 29.61 5.18 1.71
CA LEU A 865 29.22 4.16 0.75
C LEU A 865 28.45 3.01 1.41
N ASN A 866 28.89 2.53 2.58
CA ASN A 866 28.22 1.46 3.32
C ASN A 866 26.77 1.85 3.70
N ILE A 867 26.58 3.08 4.21
CA ILE A 867 25.25 3.60 4.52
C ILE A 867 24.38 3.68 3.27
N ARG A 868 24.92 4.24 2.16
CA ARG A 868 24.17 4.41 0.90
C ARG A 868 23.77 3.07 0.27
N LEU A 869 24.65 2.05 0.31
CA LEU A 869 24.35 0.71 -0.20
C LEU A 869 23.25 0.00 0.60
N LYS A 870 23.11 0.27 1.90
CA LYS A 870 22.06 -0.32 2.74
C LYS A 870 20.70 0.35 2.61
N THR A 871 20.68 1.63 2.24
CA THR A 871 19.47 2.47 2.29
C THR A 871 18.88 2.80 0.93
N LEU A 872 19.70 2.79 -0.13
CA LEU A 872 19.30 3.23 -1.46
C LEU A 872 19.36 2.07 -2.46
N PRO A 873 18.49 2.07 -3.49
CA PRO A 873 18.57 1.11 -4.58
C PRO A 873 19.96 1.15 -5.26
N GLU A 874 20.42 0.00 -5.76
CA GLU A 874 21.78 -0.16 -6.33
C GLU A 874 22.12 0.85 -7.45
N ASN A 875 21.13 1.41 -8.13
CA ASN A 875 21.27 2.36 -9.23
C ASN A 875 21.19 3.84 -8.82
N HIS A 876 21.11 4.15 -7.52
CA HIS A 876 20.95 5.52 -7.05
C HIS A 876 22.20 6.40 -7.30
N GLN A 877 22.00 7.63 -7.78
CA GLN A 877 23.06 8.55 -8.22
C GLN A 877 24.11 8.86 -7.13
N SER A 878 23.69 8.91 -5.87
CA SER A 878 24.59 9.18 -4.74
C SER A 878 25.63 8.07 -4.50
N ILE A 879 25.32 6.80 -4.84
CA ILE A 879 26.26 5.67 -4.74
C ILE A 879 27.39 5.87 -5.77
N HIS A 880 27.01 6.17 -7.02
CA HIS A 880 27.96 6.51 -8.08
C HIS A 880 28.89 7.67 -7.68
N MET A 881 28.37 8.75 -7.09
CA MET A 881 29.18 9.91 -6.70
C MET A 881 30.22 9.61 -5.62
N THR A 882 29.90 8.75 -4.65
CA THR A 882 30.87 8.33 -3.63
C THR A 882 31.92 7.41 -4.24
N ILE A 883 31.52 6.44 -5.07
CA ILE A 883 32.46 5.56 -5.79
C ILE A 883 33.41 6.36 -6.68
N TYR A 884 32.90 7.36 -7.39
CA TYR A 884 33.71 8.29 -8.18
C TYR A 884 34.72 9.06 -7.33
N SER A 885 34.33 9.48 -6.12
CA SER A 885 35.22 10.18 -5.19
C SER A 885 36.34 9.27 -4.69
N ILE A 886 36.03 8.00 -4.40
CA ILE A 886 37.01 6.96 -4.06
C ILE A 886 37.99 6.74 -5.22
N ALA A 887 37.49 6.60 -6.45
CA ALA A 887 38.32 6.45 -7.65
C ALA A 887 39.26 7.65 -7.85
N ARG A 888 38.79 8.88 -7.56
CA ARG A 888 39.61 10.08 -7.59
C ARG A 888 40.72 10.06 -6.54
N VAL A 889 40.45 9.63 -5.31
CA VAL A 889 41.48 9.50 -4.27
C VAL A 889 42.55 8.50 -4.70
N TYR A 890 42.16 7.33 -5.22
CA TYR A 890 43.13 6.36 -5.75
C TYR A 890 43.94 6.91 -6.92
N ARG A 891 43.33 7.70 -7.81
CA ARG A 891 44.05 8.42 -8.87
C ARG A 891 45.05 9.43 -8.30
N SER A 892 44.67 10.20 -7.27
CA SER A 892 45.55 11.16 -6.59
C SER A 892 46.71 10.48 -5.84
N GLN A 893 46.51 9.22 -5.43
CA GLN A 893 47.55 8.34 -4.86
C GLN A 893 48.44 7.68 -5.94
N GLU A 894 48.23 7.97 -7.23
CA GLU A 894 48.85 7.27 -8.36
C GLU A 894 48.55 5.76 -8.41
N ASN A 895 47.54 5.26 -7.68
CA ASN A 895 47.07 3.88 -7.77
C ASN A 895 45.99 3.77 -8.85
N TYR A 896 46.43 3.78 -10.12
CA TYR A 896 45.49 3.82 -11.24
C TYR A 896 44.70 2.51 -11.41
N THR A 897 45.17 1.38 -10.87
CA THR A 897 44.46 0.09 -10.96
C THR A 897 43.14 0.10 -10.19
N GLU A 898 43.18 0.50 -8.93
CA GLU A 898 41.97 0.63 -8.13
C GLU A 898 41.14 1.83 -8.59
N ALA A 899 41.78 2.91 -9.07
CA ALA A 899 41.07 4.01 -9.69
C ALA A 899 40.23 3.55 -10.90
N LEU A 900 40.80 2.74 -11.80
CA LEU A 900 40.11 2.18 -12.97
C LEU A 900 38.94 1.28 -12.54
N ASN A 901 39.18 0.35 -11.61
CA ASN A 901 38.16 -0.54 -11.05
C ASN A 901 36.95 0.23 -10.49
N TYR A 902 37.20 1.28 -9.70
CA TYR A 902 36.12 2.10 -9.15
C TYR A 902 35.48 3.03 -10.20
N TYR A 903 36.23 3.56 -11.19
CA TYR A 903 35.65 4.32 -12.31
C TYR A 903 34.73 3.46 -13.17
N GLU A 904 35.09 2.20 -13.45
CA GLU A 904 34.25 1.25 -14.19
C GLU A 904 32.98 0.88 -13.41
N LYS A 905 33.10 0.66 -12.09
CA LYS A 905 31.93 0.45 -11.21
C LYS A 905 30.99 1.64 -11.21
N ALA A 906 31.53 2.86 -11.10
CA ALA A 906 30.76 4.09 -11.22
C ALA A 906 30.04 4.17 -12.59
N LEU A 907 30.77 3.91 -13.68
CA LEU A 907 30.21 3.94 -15.04
C LEU A 907 29.07 2.94 -15.23
N LYS A 908 29.23 1.71 -14.74
CA LYS A 908 28.20 0.65 -14.83
C LYS A 908 26.91 1.02 -14.10
N ILE A 909 27.01 1.66 -12.93
CA ILE A 909 25.85 2.13 -12.16
C ILE A 909 25.16 3.28 -12.91
N LEU A 910 25.93 4.20 -13.46
CA LEU A 910 25.41 5.39 -14.14
C LEU A 910 24.74 5.08 -15.49
N LEU A 911 25.30 4.14 -16.27
CA LEU A 911 24.71 3.66 -17.53
C LEU A 911 23.35 2.97 -17.34
N LYS A 912 23.10 2.39 -16.16
CA LYS A 912 21.80 1.78 -15.84
C LYS A 912 20.73 2.80 -15.44
N SER A 913 21.11 4.00 -15.03
CA SER A 913 20.20 5.00 -14.46
C SER A 913 20.02 6.27 -15.29
N SER A 914 20.87 6.51 -16.30
CA SER A 914 20.87 7.74 -17.09
C SER A 914 20.99 7.46 -18.61
N PRO A 915 20.45 8.32 -19.50
CA PRO A 915 20.65 8.22 -20.94
C PRO A 915 22.13 8.31 -21.32
N GLU A 916 22.55 7.66 -22.41
CA GLU A 916 23.96 7.58 -22.85
C GLU A 916 24.65 8.95 -23.02
N ASN A 917 23.88 10.02 -23.27
CA ASN A 917 24.38 11.38 -23.49
C ASN A 917 24.57 12.21 -22.20
N HIS A 918 24.51 11.60 -21.02
CA HIS A 918 24.61 12.31 -19.74
C HIS A 918 26.06 12.78 -19.46
N ALA A 919 26.29 14.07 -19.19
CA ALA A 919 27.64 14.66 -19.07
C ALA A 919 28.61 13.95 -18.08
N PRO A 920 28.16 13.44 -16.92
CA PRO A 920 28.97 12.59 -16.04
C PRO A 920 29.50 11.28 -16.69
N ILE A 921 28.79 10.69 -17.65
CA ILE A 921 29.25 9.53 -18.43
C ILE A 921 30.46 9.93 -19.28
N ALA A 922 30.39 11.07 -19.98
CA ALA A 922 31.50 11.61 -20.76
C ALA A 922 32.73 11.92 -19.88
N ARG A 923 32.52 12.44 -18.66
CA ARG A 923 33.61 12.68 -17.69
C ARG A 923 34.27 11.37 -17.23
N LEU A 924 33.49 10.33 -16.95
CA LEU A 924 34.02 9.01 -16.62
C LEU A 924 34.81 8.41 -17.79
N TYR A 925 34.26 8.42 -19.01
CA TYR A 925 34.98 7.98 -20.20
C TYR A 925 36.25 8.78 -20.45
N SER A 926 36.24 10.10 -20.20
CA SER A 926 37.44 10.93 -20.30
C SER A 926 38.49 10.59 -19.24
N ASN A 927 38.09 10.27 -18.01
CA ASN A 927 39.02 9.90 -16.94
C ASN A 927 39.62 8.51 -17.16
N ILE A 928 38.79 7.55 -17.62
CA ILE A 928 39.21 6.21 -18.04
C ILE A 928 40.14 6.33 -19.26
N GLY A 929 39.75 7.12 -20.26
CA GLY A 929 40.54 7.41 -21.45
C GLY A 929 41.87 8.13 -21.15
N ALA A 930 41.92 8.99 -20.13
CA ALA A 930 43.16 9.62 -19.68
C ALA A 930 44.12 8.59 -19.05
N ILE A 931 43.61 7.64 -18.26
CA ILE A 931 44.42 6.54 -17.71
C ILE A 931 44.91 5.62 -18.84
N HIS A 932 44.04 5.30 -19.81
CA HIS A 932 44.47 4.53 -20.99
C HIS A 932 45.44 5.30 -21.90
N HIS A 933 45.34 6.62 -22.00
CA HIS A 933 46.27 7.46 -22.76
C HIS A 933 47.68 7.42 -22.13
N GLU A 934 47.77 7.46 -20.80
CA GLU A 934 49.04 7.25 -20.08
C GLU A 934 49.61 5.83 -20.36
N ASN A 935 48.77 4.80 -20.42
CA ASN A 935 49.19 3.44 -20.79
C ASN A 935 49.65 3.34 -22.26
N ASN A 936 48.95 4.00 -23.19
CA ASN A 936 49.32 4.02 -24.60
C ASN A 936 50.67 4.72 -24.83
N ILE A 937 51.00 5.75 -24.05
CA ILE A 937 52.33 6.38 -24.06
C ILE A 937 53.41 5.37 -23.66
N ALA A 938 53.15 4.53 -22.64
CA ALA A 938 54.08 3.48 -22.26
C ALA A 938 54.28 2.45 -23.39
N THR A 939 53.22 2.01 -24.06
CA THR A 939 53.32 1.11 -25.23
C THR A 939 54.13 1.72 -26.37
N ILE A 940 54.01 3.04 -26.59
CA ILE A 940 54.81 3.77 -27.58
C ILE A 940 56.28 3.81 -27.17
N TYR A 941 56.59 4.12 -25.90
CA TYR A 941 57.97 4.08 -25.41
C TYR A 941 58.61 2.69 -25.49
N ASN A 942 57.85 1.63 -25.19
CA ASN A 942 58.31 0.25 -25.39
C ASN A 942 58.63 -0.03 -26.86
N SER A 943 57.76 0.40 -27.78
CA SER A 943 57.97 0.21 -29.21
C SER A 943 59.21 0.97 -29.72
N ILE A 944 59.43 2.20 -29.23
CA ILE A 944 60.62 3.01 -29.53
C ILE A 944 61.89 2.33 -28.98
N GLY A 945 61.85 1.86 -27.73
CA GLY A 945 62.95 1.11 -27.11
C GLY A 945 63.32 -0.14 -27.92
N SER A 946 62.32 -0.85 -28.46
CA SER A 946 62.53 -2.02 -29.32
C SER A 946 63.27 -1.69 -30.61
N VAL A 947 62.93 -0.55 -31.23
CA VAL A 947 63.62 -0.08 -32.44
C VAL A 947 65.08 0.29 -32.13
N TYR A 948 65.34 1.00 -31.04
CA TYR A 948 66.70 1.35 -30.64
C TYR A 948 67.55 0.13 -30.28
N ASN A 949 66.97 -0.86 -29.60
CA ASN A 949 67.66 -2.12 -29.28
C ASN A 949 68.06 -2.88 -30.54
N LYS A 950 67.16 -3.02 -31.52
CA LYS A 950 67.46 -3.66 -32.81
C LYS A 950 68.55 -2.94 -33.61
N ASN A 951 68.67 -1.63 -33.43
CA ASN A 951 69.70 -0.80 -34.06
C ASN A 951 71.04 -0.79 -33.27
N GLY A 952 71.13 -1.48 -32.14
CA GLY A 952 72.34 -1.55 -31.30
C GLY A 952 72.59 -0.33 -30.41
N ASN A 953 71.64 0.61 -30.33
CA ASN A 953 71.72 1.81 -29.49
C ASN A 953 71.14 1.51 -28.10
N TYR A 954 71.95 0.84 -27.28
CA TYR A 954 71.48 0.24 -26.03
C TYR A 954 71.17 1.25 -24.91
N VAL A 955 71.86 2.38 -24.84
CA VAL A 955 71.64 3.41 -23.80
C VAL A 955 70.28 4.07 -23.97
N GLU A 956 69.97 4.46 -25.21
CA GLU A 956 68.68 5.04 -25.58
C GLU A 956 67.55 4.01 -25.40
N ALA A 957 67.79 2.76 -25.78
CA ALA A 957 66.82 1.68 -25.56
C ALA A 957 66.45 1.53 -24.07
N LEU A 958 67.45 1.50 -23.17
CA LEU A 958 67.22 1.43 -21.73
C LEU A 958 66.42 2.63 -21.22
N ASN A 959 66.77 3.85 -21.62
CA ASN A 959 66.05 5.06 -21.19
C ASN A 959 64.56 4.99 -21.55
N TYR A 960 64.23 4.54 -22.77
CA TYR A 960 62.84 4.40 -23.20
C TYR A 960 62.11 3.25 -22.50
N TYR A 961 62.78 2.11 -22.28
CA TYR A 961 62.18 1.00 -21.52
C TYR A 961 61.97 1.34 -20.04
N GLU A 962 62.90 2.02 -19.39
CA GLU A 962 62.76 2.51 -18.01
C GLU A 962 61.64 3.54 -17.90
N SER A 963 61.52 4.44 -18.88
CA SER A 963 60.41 5.38 -18.97
C SER A 963 59.06 4.66 -19.12
N SER A 964 58.98 3.65 -20.01
CA SER A 964 57.80 2.79 -20.16
C SER A 964 57.47 2.05 -18.86
N LEU A 965 58.47 1.44 -18.23
CA LEU A 965 58.33 0.68 -16.99
C LEU A 965 57.83 1.57 -15.85
N SER A 966 58.34 2.79 -15.73
CA SER A 966 57.93 3.73 -14.70
C SER A 966 56.45 4.13 -14.79
N ILE A 967 55.92 4.23 -16.02
CA ILE A 967 54.51 4.52 -16.27
C ILE A 967 53.65 3.28 -15.99
N LEU A 968 54.10 2.09 -16.40
CA LEU A 968 53.37 0.84 -16.20
C LEU A 968 53.32 0.39 -14.73
N LEU A 969 54.41 0.56 -13.98
CA LEU A 969 54.43 0.26 -12.54
C LEU A 969 53.50 1.17 -11.73
N LYS A 970 53.28 2.39 -12.20
CA LYS A 970 52.28 3.29 -11.60
C LYS A 970 50.86 2.88 -12.02
N SER A 971 50.67 2.52 -13.28
CA SER A 971 49.34 2.36 -13.90
C SER A 971 48.70 0.98 -13.79
N LEU A 972 49.50 -0.09 -13.65
CA LEU A 972 49.06 -1.48 -13.64
C LEU A 972 49.44 -2.18 -12.33
N ARG A 973 48.83 -3.35 -12.06
CA ARG A 973 49.20 -4.16 -10.90
C ARG A 973 50.60 -4.74 -11.12
N GLU A 974 51.36 -4.93 -10.05
CA GLU A 974 52.75 -5.43 -10.13
C GLU A 974 52.89 -6.79 -10.85
N ASP A 975 51.82 -7.58 -10.89
CA ASP A 975 51.74 -8.89 -11.55
C ASP A 975 51.20 -8.83 -12.99
N HIS A 976 51.07 -7.63 -13.57
CA HIS A 976 50.56 -7.49 -14.93
C HIS A 976 51.58 -7.96 -15.99
N PRO A 977 51.18 -8.79 -16.99
CA PRO A 977 52.08 -9.31 -18.03
C PRO A 977 52.90 -8.24 -18.77
N ASP A 978 52.29 -7.10 -19.10
CA ASP A 978 52.97 -5.99 -19.79
C ASP A 978 54.21 -5.48 -19.02
N ILE A 979 54.20 -5.53 -17.67
CA ILE A 979 55.38 -5.18 -16.86
C ILE A 979 56.46 -6.24 -17.04
N GLY A 980 56.06 -7.52 -17.07
CA GLY A 980 56.93 -8.65 -17.37
C GLY A 980 57.61 -8.54 -18.74
N ASP A 981 56.88 -8.08 -19.77
CA ASP A 981 57.41 -7.87 -21.12
C ASP A 981 58.45 -6.73 -21.17
N ILE A 982 58.26 -5.64 -20.41
CA ILE A 982 59.28 -4.60 -20.33
C ILE A 982 60.55 -5.10 -19.63
N TYR A 983 60.41 -5.84 -18.52
CA TYR A 983 61.58 -6.45 -17.86
C TYR A 983 62.33 -7.42 -18.78
N TYR A 984 61.61 -8.19 -19.60
CA TYR A 984 62.21 -9.03 -20.64
C TYR A 984 63.01 -8.20 -21.65
N ASN A 985 62.44 -7.10 -22.14
CA ASN A 985 63.11 -6.23 -23.11
C ASN A 985 64.35 -5.55 -22.52
N ILE A 986 64.32 -5.13 -21.25
CA ILE A 986 65.50 -4.60 -20.53
C ILE A 986 66.58 -5.67 -20.41
N ALA A 987 66.20 -6.90 -20.04
CA ALA A 987 67.13 -8.01 -19.92
C ALA A 987 67.81 -8.34 -21.26
N ALA A 988 67.06 -8.30 -22.37
CA ALA A 988 67.61 -8.51 -23.72
C ALA A 988 68.62 -7.42 -24.12
N VAL A 989 68.46 -6.17 -23.65
CA VAL A 989 69.46 -5.11 -23.87
C VAL A 989 70.76 -5.41 -23.12
N TYR A 990 70.67 -5.80 -21.85
CA TYR A 990 71.85 -6.17 -21.06
C TYR A 990 72.55 -7.42 -21.63
N GLU A 991 71.79 -8.40 -22.14
CA GLU A 991 72.35 -9.54 -22.87
C GLU A 991 73.12 -9.07 -24.12
N GLY A 992 72.55 -8.15 -24.91
CA GLY A 992 73.19 -7.57 -26.09
C GLY A 992 74.47 -6.77 -25.78
N GLN A 993 74.56 -6.21 -24.57
CA GLN A 993 75.77 -5.56 -24.02
C GLN A 993 76.79 -6.56 -23.45
N ASN A 994 76.46 -7.85 -23.34
CA ASN A 994 77.20 -8.89 -22.62
C ASN A 994 77.30 -8.67 -21.10
N ASP A 995 76.42 -7.86 -20.49
CA ASP A 995 76.26 -7.77 -19.03
C ASP A 995 75.32 -8.89 -18.54
N TYR A 996 75.86 -10.10 -18.54
CA TYR A 996 75.11 -11.29 -18.19
C TYR A 996 74.52 -11.29 -16.77
N PRO A 997 75.20 -10.77 -15.71
CA PRO A 997 74.60 -10.64 -14.38
C PRO A 997 73.33 -9.79 -14.35
N GLN A 998 73.31 -8.62 -15.01
CA GLN A 998 72.10 -7.78 -15.05
C GLN A 998 71.01 -8.39 -15.93
N ALA A 999 71.39 -9.01 -17.05
CA ALA A 999 70.45 -9.73 -17.91
C ALA A 999 69.68 -10.80 -17.12
N LEU A 1000 70.38 -11.63 -16.33
CA LEU A 1000 69.75 -12.66 -15.51
C LEU A 1000 68.81 -12.08 -14.43
N ASN A 1001 69.23 -11.03 -13.74
CA ASN A 1001 68.39 -10.35 -12.72
C ASN A 1001 67.04 -9.87 -13.31
N TYR A 1002 67.06 -9.25 -14.49
CA TYR A 1002 65.84 -8.77 -15.13
C TYR A 1002 65.01 -9.89 -15.78
N PHE A 1003 65.65 -10.93 -16.34
CA PHE A 1003 64.95 -12.12 -16.80
C PHE A 1003 64.23 -12.84 -15.64
N GLU A 1004 64.83 -12.94 -14.45
CA GLU A 1004 64.20 -13.51 -13.26
C GLU A 1004 62.99 -12.69 -12.78
N LYS A 1005 63.09 -11.36 -12.81
CA LYS A 1005 61.94 -10.47 -12.50
C LYS A 1005 60.78 -10.68 -13.46
N SER A 1006 61.07 -10.74 -14.76
CA SER A 1006 60.07 -11.05 -15.80
C SER A 1006 59.44 -12.43 -15.57
N LEU A 1007 60.26 -13.44 -15.26
CA LEU A 1007 59.82 -14.81 -15.02
C LEU A 1007 58.88 -14.92 -13.81
N ASN A 1008 59.22 -14.26 -12.71
CA ASN A 1008 58.40 -14.26 -11.50
C ASN A 1008 57.03 -13.62 -11.71
N ILE A 1009 56.92 -12.60 -12.57
CA ILE A 1009 55.64 -11.98 -12.93
C ILE A 1009 54.84 -12.94 -13.80
N LEU A 1010 55.43 -13.43 -14.91
CA LEU A 1010 54.72 -14.30 -15.85
C LEU A 1010 54.25 -15.62 -15.24
N LEU A 1011 55.01 -16.20 -14.31
CA LEU A 1011 54.59 -17.41 -13.57
C LEU A 1011 53.37 -17.17 -12.66
N LYS A 1012 53.17 -15.93 -12.17
CA LYS A 1012 51.99 -15.56 -11.39
C LYS A 1012 50.79 -15.28 -12.27
N SER A 1013 50.99 -14.56 -13.38
CA SER A 1013 49.91 -14.18 -14.30
C SER A 1013 49.37 -15.37 -15.09
N PHE A 1014 50.25 -16.33 -15.41
CA PHE A 1014 49.91 -17.55 -16.14
C PHE A 1014 50.25 -18.78 -15.28
N PRO A 1015 49.33 -19.27 -14.44
CA PRO A 1015 49.54 -20.44 -13.58
C PRO A 1015 49.56 -21.78 -14.35
N GLY A 1016 50.17 -21.80 -15.54
CA GLY A 1016 50.28 -22.96 -16.42
C GLY A 1016 51.35 -22.76 -17.51
N SER A 1017 51.51 -23.79 -18.34
CA SER A 1017 52.52 -23.88 -19.39
C SER A 1017 52.27 -22.94 -20.57
N HIS A 1018 52.83 -21.74 -20.52
CA HIS A 1018 52.70 -20.73 -21.56
C HIS A 1018 53.99 -20.59 -22.40
N ALA A 1019 53.87 -20.39 -23.71
CA ALA A 1019 55.02 -20.26 -24.63
C ALA A 1019 56.03 -19.18 -24.23
N HIS A 1020 55.58 -18.09 -23.60
CA HIS A 1020 56.44 -16.99 -23.13
C HIS A 1020 57.36 -17.44 -21.97
N VAL A 1021 56.89 -18.34 -21.10
CA VAL A 1021 57.68 -18.92 -20.01
C VAL A 1021 58.76 -19.86 -20.58
N VAL A 1022 58.43 -20.64 -21.61
CA VAL A 1022 59.39 -21.52 -22.33
C VAL A 1022 60.49 -20.69 -22.99
N MET A 1023 60.13 -19.62 -23.70
CA MET A 1023 61.08 -18.70 -24.33
C MET A 1023 62.03 -18.10 -23.31
N LEU A 1024 61.50 -17.68 -22.15
CA LEU A 1024 62.29 -17.07 -21.09
C LEU A 1024 63.26 -18.05 -20.44
N TYR A 1025 62.82 -19.27 -20.12
CA TYR A 1025 63.73 -20.33 -19.65
C TYR A 1025 64.82 -20.65 -20.67
N SER A 1026 64.48 -20.66 -21.96
CA SER A 1026 65.45 -20.90 -23.03
C SER A 1026 66.50 -19.78 -23.11
N ASN A 1027 66.08 -18.51 -23.03
CA ASN A 1027 66.99 -17.37 -23.05
C ASN A 1027 67.89 -17.32 -21.81
N ILE A 1028 67.35 -17.59 -20.61
CA ILE A 1028 68.15 -17.72 -19.39
C ILE A 1028 69.20 -18.85 -19.54
N GLY A 1029 68.80 -19.99 -20.10
CA GLY A 1029 69.71 -21.11 -20.39
C GLY A 1029 70.84 -20.71 -21.35
N LEU A 1030 70.53 -19.95 -22.41
CA LEU A 1030 71.52 -19.43 -23.36
C LEU A 1030 72.49 -18.44 -22.71
N VAL A 1031 72.03 -17.58 -21.80
CA VAL A 1031 72.90 -16.66 -21.06
C VAL A 1031 73.85 -17.43 -20.14
N HIS A 1032 73.36 -18.44 -19.42
CA HIS A 1032 74.22 -19.30 -18.60
C HIS A 1032 75.23 -20.08 -19.45
N GLU A 1033 74.86 -20.55 -20.65
CA GLU A 1033 75.80 -21.16 -21.59
C GLU A 1033 76.91 -20.18 -22.00
N LYS A 1034 76.57 -18.92 -22.35
CA LYS A 1034 77.55 -17.87 -22.69
C LYS A 1034 78.49 -17.53 -21.54
N LYS A 1035 78.04 -17.70 -20.29
CA LYS A 1035 78.86 -17.58 -19.07
C LYS A 1035 79.70 -18.81 -18.74
N CYS A 1036 79.55 -19.91 -19.49
CA CYS A 1036 80.12 -21.22 -19.20
C CYS A 1036 79.54 -21.91 -17.93
N ASP A 1037 78.39 -21.46 -17.43
CA ASP A 1037 77.67 -22.06 -16.29
C ASP A 1037 76.81 -23.26 -16.76
N TYR A 1038 77.46 -24.28 -17.30
CA TYR A 1038 76.80 -25.34 -18.06
C TYR A 1038 75.75 -26.16 -17.28
N CYS A 1039 75.91 -26.31 -15.96
CA CYS A 1039 74.93 -27.04 -15.14
C CYS A 1039 73.60 -26.29 -15.01
N GLU A 1040 73.64 -24.96 -14.82
CA GLU A 1040 72.42 -24.16 -14.77
C GLU A 1040 71.81 -23.98 -16.16
N ALA A 1041 72.63 -23.87 -17.21
CA ALA A 1041 72.13 -23.86 -18.58
C ALA A 1041 71.29 -25.11 -18.87
N LEU A 1042 71.77 -26.30 -18.48
CA LEU A 1042 71.02 -27.56 -18.61
C LEU A 1042 69.72 -27.55 -17.82
N ASN A 1043 69.76 -27.14 -16.54
CA ASN A 1043 68.58 -27.05 -15.67
C ASN A 1043 67.45 -26.21 -16.31
N TYR A 1044 67.80 -25.05 -16.86
CA TYR A 1044 66.83 -24.17 -17.51
C TYR A 1044 66.32 -24.71 -18.86
N PHE A 1045 67.18 -25.31 -19.69
CA PHE A 1045 66.73 -25.97 -20.92
C PHE A 1045 65.86 -27.20 -20.65
N GLU A 1046 66.14 -27.96 -19.59
CA GLU A 1046 65.30 -29.10 -19.17
C GLU A 1046 63.93 -28.63 -18.67
N LYS A 1047 63.87 -27.53 -17.90
CA LYS A 1047 62.60 -26.89 -17.52
C LYS A 1047 61.81 -26.46 -18.76
N ALA A 1048 62.44 -25.78 -19.72
CA ALA A 1048 61.80 -25.39 -20.97
C ALA A 1048 61.28 -26.61 -21.76
N LEU A 1049 62.10 -27.67 -21.88
CA LEU A 1049 61.75 -28.90 -22.58
C LEU A 1049 60.59 -29.64 -21.91
N SER A 1050 60.56 -29.70 -20.57
CA SER A 1050 59.48 -30.36 -19.83
C SER A 1050 58.13 -29.70 -20.08
N ILE A 1051 58.09 -28.36 -20.12
CA ILE A 1051 56.87 -27.59 -20.39
C ILE A 1051 56.41 -27.82 -21.84
N LEU A 1052 57.34 -27.77 -22.80
CA LEU A 1052 57.06 -28.04 -24.22
C LEU A 1052 56.46 -29.43 -24.44
N LEU A 1053 57.07 -30.48 -23.87
CA LEU A 1053 56.62 -31.85 -24.04
C LEU A 1053 55.25 -32.13 -23.41
N ILE A 1054 54.91 -31.45 -22.31
CA ILE A 1054 53.63 -31.64 -21.61
C ILE A 1054 52.51 -30.84 -22.28
N SER A 1055 52.81 -29.67 -22.84
CA SER A 1055 51.78 -28.64 -23.07
C SER A 1055 51.69 -28.15 -24.50
N LEU A 1056 52.76 -28.34 -25.29
CA LEU A 1056 52.82 -28.01 -26.72
C LEU A 1056 53.49 -29.16 -27.49
N PRO A 1057 52.95 -30.40 -27.42
CA PRO A 1057 53.61 -31.60 -27.94
C PRO A 1057 53.80 -31.58 -29.47
N ASP A 1058 53.00 -30.79 -30.19
CA ASP A 1058 53.06 -30.63 -31.64
C ASP A 1058 54.05 -29.54 -32.10
N ASN A 1059 54.67 -28.79 -31.17
CA ASN A 1059 55.65 -27.75 -31.49
C ASN A 1059 57.06 -28.37 -31.70
N TYR A 1060 57.15 -29.27 -32.68
CA TYR A 1060 58.35 -30.04 -32.96
C TYR A 1060 59.60 -29.18 -33.23
N GLY A 1061 59.42 -27.95 -33.75
CA GLY A 1061 60.52 -27.02 -34.03
C GLY A 1061 61.20 -26.49 -32.77
N GLU A 1062 60.44 -25.98 -31.81
CA GLU A 1062 60.98 -25.51 -30.52
C GLU A 1062 61.50 -26.67 -29.67
N ILE A 1063 60.82 -27.82 -29.69
CA ILE A 1063 61.29 -29.04 -29.01
C ILE A 1063 62.67 -29.45 -29.55
N ALA A 1064 62.82 -29.54 -30.88
CA ALA A 1064 64.09 -29.87 -31.50
C ALA A 1064 65.18 -28.83 -31.16
N THR A 1065 64.84 -27.54 -31.19
CA THR A 1065 65.79 -26.46 -30.89
C THR A 1065 66.29 -26.51 -29.45
N THR A 1066 65.41 -26.75 -28.48
CA THR A 1066 65.80 -26.88 -27.06
C THR A 1066 66.66 -28.12 -26.83
N ILE A 1067 66.34 -29.24 -27.47
CA ILE A 1067 67.16 -30.46 -27.43
C ILE A 1067 68.55 -30.21 -28.06
N LEU A 1068 68.62 -29.46 -29.17
CA LEU A 1068 69.89 -29.06 -29.79
C LEU A 1068 70.72 -28.16 -28.88
N ASN A 1069 70.09 -27.24 -28.14
CA ASN A 1069 70.79 -26.41 -27.15
C ASN A 1069 71.35 -27.28 -26.01
N ILE A 1070 70.60 -28.25 -25.50
CA ILE A 1070 71.10 -29.24 -24.51
C ILE A 1070 72.30 -30.01 -25.08
N ALA A 1071 72.18 -30.52 -26.31
CA ALA A 1071 73.26 -31.25 -26.98
C ALA A 1071 74.52 -30.37 -27.16
N ARG A 1072 74.33 -29.09 -27.48
CA ARG A 1072 75.41 -28.11 -27.59
C ARG A 1072 76.11 -27.88 -26.25
N VAL A 1073 75.36 -27.75 -25.15
CA VAL A 1073 75.95 -27.62 -23.81
C VAL A 1073 76.76 -28.85 -23.42
N TYR A 1074 76.26 -30.07 -23.66
CA TYR A 1074 77.03 -31.30 -23.42
C TYR A 1074 78.29 -31.38 -24.27
N LYS A 1075 78.24 -30.94 -25.54
CA LYS A 1075 79.42 -30.82 -26.40
C LYS A 1075 80.43 -29.84 -25.84
N SER A 1076 80.00 -28.67 -25.37
CA SER A 1076 80.87 -27.66 -24.74
C SER A 1076 81.48 -28.13 -23.41
N ARG A 1077 80.87 -29.12 -22.75
CA ARG A 1077 81.42 -29.84 -21.58
C ARG A 1077 82.33 -31.02 -21.95
N GLU A 1078 82.62 -31.23 -23.23
CA GLU A 1078 83.36 -32.38 -23.77
C GLU A 1078 82.73 -33.76 -23.48
N ASN A 1079 81.46 -33.81 -23.06
CA ASN A 1079 80.72 -35.05 -22.92
C ASN A 1079 80.11 -35.46 -24.26
N TYR A 1080 80.96 -35.93 -25.16
CA TYR A 1080 80.58 -36.23 -26.54
C TYR A 1080 79.56 -37.37 -26.67
N THR A 1081 79.53 -38.30 -25.72
CA THR A 1081 78.56 -39.41 -25.71
C THR A 1081 77.15 -38.91 -25.45
N GLU A 1082 76.94 -38.06 -24.44
CA GLU A 1082 75.61 -37.48 -24.19
C GLU A 1082 75.25 -36.41 -25.23
N ALA A 1083 76.22 -35.64 -25.71
CA ALA A 1083 75.97 -34.72 -26.81
C ALA A 1083 75.39 -35.48 -28.03
N LEU A 1084 75.99 -36.62 -28.37
CA LEU A 1084 75.55 -37.45 -29.49
C LEU A 1084 74.12 -37.98 -29.29
N THR A 1085 73.77 -38.48 -28.10
CA THR A 1085 72.40 -38.98 -27.83
C THR A 1085 71.36 -37.88 -28.01
N TYR A 1086 71.63 -36.66 -27.56
CA TYR A 1086 70.71 -35.53 -27.70
C TYR A 1086 70.65 -34.99 -29.15
N TYR A 1087 71.78 -34.96 -29.89
CA TYR A 1087 71.74 -34.62 -31.32
C TYR A 1087 70.94 -35.65 -32.14
N GLU A 1088 71.08 -36.94 -31.86
CA GLU A 1088 70.30 -37.99 -32.52
C GLU A 1088 68.80 -37.90 -32.16
N LYS A 1089 68.47 -37.58 -30.89
CA LYS A 1089 67.09 -37.30 -30.48
C LYS A 1089 66.52 -36.09 -31.22
N ALA A 1090 67.26 -34.98 -31.31
CA ALA A 1090 66.83 -33.80 -32.06
C ALA A 1090 66.61 -34.12 -33.54
N LEU A 1091 67.55 -34.84 -34.17
CA LEU A 1091 67.44 -35.27 -35.55
C LEU A 1091 66.18 -36.10 -35.79
N SER A 1092 65.85 -37.03 -34.89
CA SER A 1092 64.65 -37.86 -34.99
C SER A 1092 63.35 -37.06 -34.94
N ILE A 1093 63.35 -35.91 -34.26
CA ILE A 1093 62.21 -35.00 -34.17
C ILE A 1093 62.16 -34.11 -35.41
N GLN A 1094 63.30 -33.57 -35.85
CA GLN A 1094 63.41 -32.79 -37.09
C GLN A 1094 62.94 -33.58 -38.31
N LEU A 1095 63.34 -34.85 -38.45
CA LEU A 1095 62.91 -35.70 -39.58
C LEU A 1095 61.41 -36.04 -39.55
N LYS A 1096 60.74 -35.90 -38.40
CA LYS A 1096 59.28 -36.09 -38.30
C LYS A 1096 58.50 -34.82 -38.65
N SER A 1097 59.10 -33.64 -38.51
CA SER A 1097 58.41 -32.35 -38.63
C SER A 1097 58.81 -31.53 -39.86
N LEU A 1098 60.05 -31.71 -40.35
CA LEU A 1098 60.61 -30.99 -41.48
C LEU A 1098 60.70 -31.92 -42.70
N SER A 1099 60.75 -31.32 -43.90
CA SER A 1099 60.98 -32.09 -45.13
C SER A 1099 62.37 -32.73 -45.11
N GLU A 1100 62.53 -33.91 -45.74
CA GLU A 1100 63.82 -34.63 -45.74
C GLU A 1100 65.00 -33.81 -46.32
N ASN A 1101 64.73 -32.76 -47.10
CA ASN A 1101 65.74 -31.87 -47.67
C ASN A 1101 65.82 -30.50 -46.97
N ASP A 1102 65.24 -30.38 -45.77
CA ASP A 1102 65.26 -29.11 -45.04
C ASP A 1102 66.70 -28.72 -44.64
N PRO A 1103 67.15 -27.50 -44.96
CA PRO A 1103 68.49 -27.04 -44.62
C PRO A 1103 68.87 -27.15 -43.14
N ASP A 1104 67.91 -27.06 -42.21
CA ASP A 1104 68.20 -27.10 -40.77
C ASP A 1104 68.71 -28.47 -40.32
N ILE A 1105 68.43 -29.53 -41.08
CA ILE A 1105 68.87 -30.91 -40.82
C ILE A 1105 70.37 -31.08 -41.14
N ILE A 1106 70.92 -30.30 -42.09
CA ILE A 1106 72.33 -30.35 -42.50
C ILE A 1106 73.25 -30.09 -41.30
N LYS A 1107 72.90 -29.07 -40.50
CA LYS A 1107 73.70 -28.67 -39.32
C LYS A 1107 73.70 -29.75 -38.26
N THR A 1108 72.60 -30.48 -38.10
CA THR A 1108 72.49 -31.59 -37.15
C THR A 1108 73.35 -32.77 -37.58
N TYR A 1109 73.25 -33.22 -38.84
CA TYR A 1109 74.11 -34.27 -39.38
C TYR A 1109 75.61 -33.90 -39.32
N TRP A 1110 75.95 -32.66 -39.66
CA TRP A 1110 77.31 -32.14 -39.53
C TRP A 1110 77.85 -32.27 -38.10
N ASN A 1111 77.05 -31.89 -37.10
CA ASN A 1111 77.46 -31.99 -35.70
C ASN A 1111 77.56 -33.43 -35.21
N ILE A 1112 76.67 -34.33 -35.65
CA ILE A 1112 76.75 -35.77 -35.35
C ILE A 1112 78.03 -36.36 -35.95
N GLY A 1113 78.36 -36.05 -37.20
CA GLY A 1113 79.60 -36.50 -37.83
C GLY A 1113 80.85 -36.02 -37.09
N ASN A 1114 80.86 -34.75 -36.64
CA ASN A 1114 81.95 -34.23 -35.80
C ASN A 1114 82.08 -34.99 -34.48
N LEU A 1115 80.97 -35.30 -33.81
CA LEU A 1115 80.98 -36.05 -32.55
C LEU A 1115 81.48 -37.48 -32.74
N TYR A 1116 81.07 -38.17 -33.81
CA TYR A 1116 81.62 -39.49 -34.15
C TYR A 1116 83.13 -39.42 -34.42
N CYS A 1117 83.62 -38.34 -35.04
CA CYS A 1117 85.05 -38.12 -35.24
C CYS A 1117 85.79 -37.92 -33.89
N TYR A 1118 85.24 -37.10 -32.97
CA TYR A 1118 85.82 -36.91 -31.63
C TYR A 1118 85.82 -38.20 -30.80
N LEU A 1119 84.83 -39.09 -30.99
CA LEU A 1119 84.74 -40.41 -30.36
C LEU A 1119 85.61 -41.48 -31.04
N GLY A 1120 86.38 -41.13 -32.08
CA GLY A 1120 87.28 -42.03 -32.80
C GLY A 1120 86.62 -42.94 -33.84
N ASN A 1121 85.33 -42.78 -34.13
CA ASN A 1121 84.59 -43.58 -35.11
C ASN A 1121 84.52 -42.86 -36.47
N ARG A 1122 85.65 -42.89 -37.19
CA ARG A 1122 85.78 -42.20 -38.49
C ARG A 1122 84.84 -42.73 -39.57
N GLY A 1123 84.50 -44.03 -39.54
CA GLY A 1123 83.59 -44.62 -40.53
C GLY A 1123 82.19 -44.01 -40.45
N LYS A 1124 81.62 -43.95 -39.24
CA LYS A 1124 80.32 -43.31 -39.01
C LYS A 1124 80.36 -41.79 -39.26
N ALA A 1125 81.48 -41.13 -38.93
CA ALA A 1125 81.63 -39.70 -39.19
C ALA A 1125 81.49 -39.37 -40.69
N LEU A 1126 82.16 -40.15 -41.55
CA LEU A 1126 82.07 -40.00 -43.01
C LEU A 1126 80.64 -40.24 -43.52
N GLU A 1127 79.94 -41.26 -43.02
CA GLU A 1127 78.55 -41.55 -43.41
C GLU A 1127 77.62 -40.36 -43.10
N GLU A 1128 77.73 -39.77 -41.92
CA GLU A 1128 76.85 -38.66 -41.50
C GLU A 1128 77.19 -37.35 -42.22
N TRP A 1129 78.47 -37.06 -42.50
CA TRP A 1129 78.86 -35.93 -43.34
C TRP A 1129 78.44 -36.11 -44.80
N GLN A 1130 78.46 -37.33 -45.32
CA GLN A 1130 77.97 -37.60 -46.68
C GLN A 1130 76.46 -37.34 -46.77
N LYS A 1131 75.67 -37.79 -45.78
CA LYS A 1131 74.23 -37.47 -45.70
C LYS A 1131 73.98 -35.96 -45.66
N ALA A 1132 74.77 -35.23 -44.87
CA ALA A 1132 74.69 -33.77 -44.83
C ALA A 1132 75.02 -33.13 -46.20
N LEU A 1133 76.03 -33.64 -46.92
CA LEU A 1133 76.43 -33.14 -48.24
C LEU A 1133 75.35 -33.38 -49.29
N ASP A 1134 74.75 -34.57 -49.28
CA ASP A 1134 73.70 -34.94 -50.22
C ASP A 1134 72.46 -34.04 -50.07
N ILE A 1135 72.12 -33.67 -48.83
CA ILE A 1135 71.06 -32.69 -48.56
C ILE A 1135 71.50 -31.28 -48.99
N ALA A 1136 72.72 -30.85 -48.63
CA ALA A 1136 73.23 -29.53 -48.98
C ALA A 1136 73.28 -29.27 -50.49
N LEU A 1137 73.65 -30.28 -51.30
CA LEU A 1137 73.66 -30.21 -52.76
C LEU A 1137 72.27 -30.11 -53.39
N LYS A 1138 71.23 -30.61 -52.69
CA LYS A 1138 69.83 -30.49 -53.13
C LYS A 1138 69.22 -29.15 -52.74
N SER A 1139 69.64 -28.59 -51.60
CA SER A 1139 69.04 -27.38 -51.03
C SER A 1139 69.76 -26.09 -51.40
N PHE A 1140 71.03 -26.17 -51.82
CA PHE A 1140 71.86 -25.00 -52.13
C PHE A 1140 72.68 -25.17 -53.41
N SER A 1141 73.16 -24.05 -53.97
CA SER A 1141 74.12 -24.07 -55.09
C SER A 1141 75.47 -24.67 -54.66
N SER A 1142 76.24 -25.18 -55.62
CA SER A 1142 77.59 -25.73 -55.41
C SER A 1142 78.52 -24.81 -54.62
N ASP A 1143 78.35 -23.50 -54.79
CA ASP A 1143 79.23 -22.47 -54.21
C ASP A 1143 78.77 -22.05 -52.81
N HIS A 1144 77.71 -22.66 -52.27
CA HIS A 1144 77.21 -22.33 -50.95
C HIS A 1144 78.15 -22.84 -49.86
N ARG A 1145 78.32 -22.05 -48.80
CA ARG A 1145 79.29 -22.30 -47.71
C ARG A 1145 79.20 -23.71 -47.13
N TRP A 1146 78.00 -24.25 -46.96
CA TRP A 1146 77.79 -25.59 -46.44
C TRP A 1146 78.28 -26.69 -47.39
N VAL A 1147 78.05 -26.56 -48.69
CA VAL A 1147 78.48 -27.54 -49.70
C VAL A 1147 80.01 -27.58 -49.76
N ILE A 1148 80.64 -26.41 -49.81
CA ILE A 1148 82.11 -26.28 -49.83
C ILE A 1148 82.71 -26.87 -48.54
N ALA A 1149 82.17 -26.51 -47.37
CA ALA A 1149 82.68 -26.99 -46.09
C ALA A 1149 82.55 -28.52 -45.97
N LEU A 1150 81.45 -29.10 -46.46
CA LEU A 1150 81.21 -30.55 -46.41
C LEU A 1150 82.14 -31.32 -47.34
N GLN A 1151 82.33 -30.82 -48.57
CA GLN A 1151 83.30 -31.39 -49.50
C GLN A 1151 84.73 -31.33 -48.95
N GLN A 1152 85.11 -30.23 -48.30
CA GLN A 1152 86.42 -30.08 -47.66
C GLN A 1152 86.61 -30.97 -46.44
N THR A 1153 85.53 -31.31 -45.72
CA THR A 1153 85.62 -32.15 -44.51
C THR A 1153 85.64 -33.64 -44.86
N LEU A 1154 85.03 -34.01 -46.00
CA LEU A 1154 85.04 -35.37 -46.53
C LEU A 1154 86.34 -35.73 -47.26
N ALA A 1155 86.99 -34.75 -47.89
CA ALA A 1155 88.32 -34.87 -48.48
C ALA A 1155 89.41 -34.94 -47.40
#